data_AF-A0A4T0IKA1-F1
#
_entry.id   AF-A0A4T0IKA1-F1
#
_cell.length_a   1.000
_cell.length_b   1.000
_cell.length_c   1.000
_cell.angle_alpha   90.00
_cell.angle_beta   90.00
_cell.angle_gamma   90.00
#
_symmetry.space_group_name_H-M   'P 1'
#
loop_
_entity.id
_entity.type
_entity.pdbx_description
1 polymer ?
#
loop_
_entity_poly.entity_id
_entity_poly.type
_entity_poly.pdbx_seq_one_letter_code
_entity_poly.pdbx_strand_id
1 'polypeptide(L)'
;MRIWALILALIYTVYATSILSIDLGSDSLKIGLIGSGNLDVVLDKDSSRKLLSTVGFKGDDRLFGKQALQNSNKNPDTSYPHLKMLIGKTAEADSTQRWEAIFPAVDNSVTDRGTLQLHSHKDAYAIEELLAMQFHYARQLAQMQSGETIKDVVLTLPPYFSTYERQAVLDAVNLAALQPIALINDGTAVAVNYAMTRSFDSTPASYVIYDAGASSLSATFVEISSHSPPKKRFGSKQNTTEINVIGTAYDDSVGGVDLDHRLRDILADAFEQQHNLDQSWRGNARAWNKLLVEANRVKHILSANSETQATIEGLHDELDFKSTVSREQFKAAIEDYQMRWSAPISEVLAKTGRGIDGVDAVILTGGASRIPIIQSQVRAFVGDDKISTSVNADESAVLGAAFYGATFSKSFRTKPLTVHEASVYSMEGVGMDVSEHGTLLWKEGASLPTNNTISLPPRDATVVVKYTADSIPHDQQAAYMQLNVTGVDGALAEMNLSYEEAAAANVRVDIGVEHTSFSLVLPTAAELVVPAPASHDGLTGKLKEWFSVGAGGAKGEEKNENGTTTDSTTPTPPHAQEKRIKLTLSSLPASLQPMTVDLKGESMNKLMALNYAEAMEGLREETFNGFESKLYMLKALIENVDGKYDAFHNATLPEEMRALESAHATALTWLDEEGWSATLEQIQKEATKIGAIEQPVKERIRNGQVKAAALGDLQKALFAGRTFLKEARKNLTTTDESRYSFKEVDEFEAHLFQTENWLRPLMRKDGEAKPWEEGAYTATELEVAGRSVQDFFMELTERLPRKAEESVTESATESSQSTTSAPASEASSSGTHSDNSSGTQDTPGTPTPPNKSKSSGGIGQPLSLLTAQNPHIGEVSLFDVVPSVHGVAADLSHLDGTAVVKGYTKENDGLKHALTGANVVIIPAGVPRKPGMTRDDLFKINASICRDLATGIADYAPDAIVGVVSNPVNSTVPVFVETLKAKGVFNARKVFGVTTLDIVRSSKFVAEVLGKPNEAPQYTIPVIGGHSGKTIIPVISQSQPKVDISGDKLNTLVNRIQFGGDEVVKAKDGAGSATLSMAYAGSKFLNAVVSSVYADKPSVIQAYVYLPELPGGDAIKNDIGKDVSYFSVSLQLGKSGVEKVLPVGPLSDYEKGLLQEALPELDASIVKGVGFGKSSL
;
A
#
# COMPACT_ATOMS: atom_id res chain seq x y z
N MET A 1 -19.70 -30.94 -9.48
CA MET A 1 -19.55 -29.83 -8.51
C MET A 1 -18.37 -30.04 -7.56
N ARG A 2 -18.31 -31.04 -6.66
CA ARG A 2 -17.21 -31.18 -5.67
C ARG A 2 -15.78 -31.15 -6.23
N ILE A 3 -15.54 -31.78 -7.40
CA ILE A 3 -14.21 -31.74 -8.07
C ILE A 3 -13.88 -30.33 -8.61
N TRP A 4 -14.87 -29.60 -9.14
CA TRP A 4 -14.69 -28.22 -9.59
C TRP A 4 -14.44 -27.25 -8.43
N ALA A 5 -15.07 -27.48 -7.26
CA ALA A 5 -14.77 -26.72 -6.05
C ALA A 5 -13.33 -26.97 -5.55
N LEU A 6 -12.82 -28.21 -5.65
CA LEU A 6 -11.43 -28.54 -5.33
C LEU A 6 -10.43 -27.92 -6.32
N ILE A 7 -10.76 -27.89 -7.61
CA ILE A 7 -9.93 -27.23 -8.63
C ILE A 7 -9.94 -25.72 -8.45
N LEU A 8 -11.09 -25.10 -8.15
CA LEU A 8 -11.17 -23.68 -7.81
C LEU A 8 -10.41 -23.35 -6.52
N ALA A 9 -10.45 -24.20 -5.49
CA ALA A 9 -9.66 -24.01 -4.26
C ALA A 9 -8.14 -24.15 -4.50
N LEU A 10 -7.72 -25.02 -5.44
CA LEU A 10 -6.33 -25.12 -5.90
C LEU A 10 -5.88 -23.91 -6.74
N ILE A 11 -6.79 -23.31 -7.53
CA ILE A 11 -6.52 -22.07 -8.27
C ILE A 11 -6.54 -20.85 -7.33
N TYR A 12 -7.27 -20.93 -6.20
CA TYR A 12 -7.28 -19.90 -5.15
C TYR A 12 -6.07 -19.93 -4.20
N THR A 13 -5.00 -20.68 -4.50
CA THR A 13 -3.70 -20.34 -3.97
C THR A 13 -3.19 -19.07 -4.66
N VAL A 14 -3.73 -17.93 -4.25
CA VAL A 14 -3.06 -16.64 -4.41
C VAL A 14 -1.65 -16.83 -3.84
N TYR A 15 -0.65 -16.76 -4.71
CA TYR A 15 0.73 -16.81 -4.27
C TYR A 15 0.93 -15.65 -3.28
N ALA A 16 1.17 -15.98 -2.02
CA ALA A 16 1.48 -15.01 -0.98
C ALA A 16 2.85 -14.38 -1.33
N THR A 17 2.82 -13.33 -2.16
CA THR A 17 4.04 -12.63 -2.58
C THR A 17 4.44 -11.55 -1.59
N SER A 18 3.47 -11.03 -0.82
CA SER A 18 3.69 -10.01 0.18
C SER A 18 4.60 -10.45 1.34
N ILE A 19 5.64 -9.66 1.60
CA ILE A 19 6.53 -9.81 2.75
C ILE A 19 6.18 -8.76 3.80
N LEU A 20 6.07 -9.20 5.05
CA LEU A 20 5.98 -8.34 6.22
C LEU A 20 7.38 -7.87 6.63
N SER A 21 7.49 -6.63 7.11
CA SER A 21 8.69 -6.14 7.78
C SER A 21 8.29 -5.51 9.09
N ILE A 22 9.03 -5.77 10.17
CA ILE A 22 8.74 -5.24 11.50
C ILE A 22 9.99 -4.55 12.05
N ASP A 23 9.90 -3.24 12.29
CA ASP A 23 10.78 -2.57 13.26
C ASP A 23 10.28 -2.91 14.65
N LEU A 24 11.01 -3.78 15.36
CA LEU A 24 10.70 -4.18 16.73
C LEU A 24 11.23 -3.11 17.69
N GLY A 25 10.59 -1.94 17.75
CA GLY A 25 10.93 -0.88 18.69
C GLY A 25 10.35 -1.12 20.09
N SER A 26 11.10 -0.77 21.15
CA SER A 26 10.69 -0.99 22.54
C SER A 26 9.47 -0.14 22.98
N ASP A 27 9.35 1.10 22.52
CA ASP A 27 8.20 1.98 22.75
C ASP A 27 7.09 1.77 21.70
N SER A 28 7.49 1.56 20.45
CA SER A 28 6.56 1.44 19.32
C SER A 28 7.15 0.60 18.19
N LEU A 29 6.36 -0.35 17.70
CA LEU A 29 6.62 -1.08 16.46
C LEU A 29 6.23 -0.22 15.25
N LYS A 30 6.88 -0.47 14.12
CA LYS A 30 6.40 -0.04 12.81
C LYS A 30 6.35 -1.25 11.91
N ILE A 31 5.27 -1.35 11.16
CA ILE A 31 4.95 -2.50 10.34
C ILE A 31 5.03 -2.02 8.90
N GLY A 32 5.92 -2.60 8.12
CA GLY A 32 6.03 -2.39 6.69
C GLY A 32 5.50 -3.60 5.94
N LEU A 33 5.02 -3.35 4.74
CA LEU A 33 4.51 -4.33 3.80
C LEU A 33 5.15 -4.03 2.46
N ILE A 34 5.80 -5.03 1.86
CA ILE A 34 6.08 -5.02 0.43
C ILE A 34 5.18 -6.05 -0.25
N GLY A 35 4.16 -5.55 -0.95
CA GLY A 35 3.26 -6.34 -1.80
C GLY A 35 3.48 -6.01 -3.28
N SER A 36 2.54 -6.41 -4.14
CA SER A 36 2.54 -6.30 -5.61
C SER A 36 3.09 -4.98 -6.22
N GLY A 37 4.40 -4.77 -6.20
CA GLY A 37 5.12 -3.58 -6.68
C GLY A 37 5.19 -2.38 -5.70
N ASN A 38 4.57 -2.44 -4.51
CA ASN A 38 4.50 -1.31 -3.57
C ASN A 38 5.09 -1.67 -2.20
N LEU A 39 6.03 -0.84 -1.73
CA LEU A 39 6.50 -0.79 -0.35
C LEU A 39 5.78 0.32 0.40
N ASP A 40 5.12 -0.01 1.52
CA ASP A 40 4.52 0.98 2.41
C ASP A 40 4.55 0.56 3.88
N VAL A 41 4.49 1.52 4.79
CA VAL A 41 4.23 1.29 6.23
C VAL A 41 2.72 1.19 6.44
N VAL A 42 2.32 0.05 7.02
CA VAL A 42 0.97 -0.35 7.43
C VAL A 42 0.46 0.57 8.53
N LEU A 43 -0.85 0.84 8.51
CA LEU A 43 -1.52 1.63 9.53
C LEU A 43 -2.20 0.75 10.58
N ASP A 44 -2.28 1.23 11.81
CA ASP A 44 -3.15 0.62 12.83
C ASP A 44 -4.63 1.02 12.64
N LYS A 45 -5.51 0.50 13.51
CA LYS A 45 -6.96 0.78 13.49
C LYS A 45 -7.29 2.28 13.67
N ASP A 46 -6.39 3.07 14.27
CA ASP A 46 -6.51 4.52 14.45
C ASP A 46 -5.88 5.32 13.30
N SER A 47 -5.46 4.66 12.20
CA SER A 47 -4.70 5.24 11.09
C SER A 47 -3.30 5.78 11.47
N SER A 48 -2.74 5.36 12.61
CA SER A 48 -1.37 5.68 13.02
C SER A 48 -0.34 4.87 12.22
N ARG A 49 0.84 5.46 11.98
CA ARG A 49 2.01 4.80 11.38
C ARG A 49 2.93 4.14 12.41
N LYS A 50 2.63 4.32 13.70
CA LYS A 50 3.32 3.72 14.84
C LYS A 50 2.31 2.95 15.67
N LEU A 51 2.53 1.67 15.84
CA LEU A 51 1.81 0.84 16.79
C LEU A 51 2.60 0.85 18.10
N LEU A 52 2.00 1.25 19.22
CA LEU A 52 2.71 1.21 20.51
C LEU A 52 3.05 -0.25 20.87
N SER A 53 4.24 -0.47 21.43
CA SER A 53 4.74 -1.80 21.81
C SER A 53 4.23 -2.20 23.19
N THR A 54 2.91 -2.31 23.28
CA THR A 54 2.17 -2.66 24.49
C THR A 54 1.12 -3.72 24.15
N VAL A 55 1.16 -4.84 24.87
CA VAL A 55 0.09 -5.84 24.93
C VAL A 55 -0.60 -5.67 26.27
N GLY A 56 -1.89 -5.94 26.37
CA GLY A 56 -2.55 -6.07 27.65
C GLY A 56 -3.80 -6.91 27.57
N PHE A 57 -4.41 -7.15 28.72
CA PHE A 57 -5.67 -7.86 28.84
C PHE A 57 -6.71 -6.98 29.53
N LYS A 58 -7.99 -7.20 29.20
CA LYS A 58 -9.13 -6.61 29.90
C LYS A 58 -10.19 -7.69 30.08
N GLY A 59 -10.12 -8.39 31.21
CA GLY A 59 -10.78 -9.68 31.33
C GLY A 59 -10.09 -10.69 30.42
N ASP A 60 -10.81 -11.17 29.41
CA ASP A 60 -10.28 -12.13 28.41
C ASP A 60 -9.77 -11.43 27.13
N ASP A 61 -10.24 -10.20 26.86
CA ASP A 61 -9.94 -9.45 25.64
C ASP A 61 -8.45 -9.09 25.56
N ARG A 62 -7.75 -9.49 24.49
CA ARG A 62 -6.41 -8.98 24.21
C ARG A 62 -6.49 -7.57 23.64
N LEU A 63 -5.72 -6.67 24.22
CA LEU A 63 -5.57 -5.29 23.79
C LEU A 63 -4.17 -5.07 23.23
N PHE A 64 -4.08 -4.25 22.18
CA PHE A 64 -2.82 -3.95 21.50
C PHE A 64 -2.61 -2.45 21.36
N GLY A 65 -1.36 -2.02 21.45
CA GLY A 65 -0.93 -0.65 21.22
C GLY A 65 -1.66 0.36 22.10
N LYS A 66 -2.28 1.37 21.47
CA LYS A 66 -2.96 2.47 22.17
C LYS A 66 -4.12 2.00 23.06
N GLN A 67 -4.82 0.93 22.70
CA GLN A 67 -5.89 0.36 23.53
C GLN A 67 -5.32 -0.26 24.81
N ALA A 68 -4.19 -0.98 24.72
CA ALA A 68 -3.47 -1.51 25.88
C ALA A 68 -2.90 -0.39 26.75
N LEU A 69 -2.30 0.66 26.16
CA LEU A 69 -1.83 1.83 26.91
C LEU A 69 -2.98 2.54 27.65
N GLN A 70 -4.14 2.71 27.01
CA GLN A 70 -5.32 3.29 27.67
C GLN A 70 -5.85 2.40 28.81
N ASN A 71 -5.78 1.08 28.66
CA ASN A 71 -6.14 0.12 29.70
C ASN A 71 -5.19 0.17 30.90
N SER A 72 -3.88 0.42 30.70
CA SER A 72 -2.88 0.49 31.78
C SER A 72 -3.22 1.50 32.88
N ASN A 73 -3.91 2.59 32.56
CA ASN A 73 -4.38 3.57 33.56
C ASN A 73 -5.46 3.03 34.51
N LYS A 74 -6.06 1.88 34.19
CA LYS A 74 -7.08 1.18 34.99
C LYS A 74 -6.55 -0.15 35.53
N ASN A 75 -5.91 -0.94 34.67
CA ASN A 75 -5.38 -2.27 34.93
C ASN A 75 -3.88 -2.30 34.52
N PRO A 76 -2.99 -1.64 35.29
CA PRO A 76 -1.54 -1.63 35.01
C PRO A 76 -0.89 -3.00 35.24
N ASP A 77 -1.52 -3.83 36.08
CA ASP A 77 -1.17 -5.22 36.39
C ASP A 77 -1.19 -6.13 35.16
N THR A 78 -2.16 -5.92 34.28
CA THR A 78 -2.37 -6.73 33.06
C THR A 78 -2.04 -5.97 31.77
N SER A 79 -1.17 -4.96 31.84
CA SER A 79 -0.73 -4.16 30.68
C SER A 79 0.80 -4.10 30.60
N TYR A 80 1.37 -4.67 29.54
CA TYR A 80 2.81 -4.98 29.42
C TYR A 80 3.46 -4.15 28.31
N PRO A 81 4.06 -3.00 28.64
CA PRO A 81 4.83 -2.19 27.69
C PRO A 81 6.30 -2.64 27.64
N HIS A 82 7.05 -2.18 26.63
CA HIS A 82 8.51 -2.34 26.57
C HIS A 82 9.06 -3.78 26.61
N LEU A 83 8.26 -4.79 26.23
CA LEU A 83 8.64 -6.22 26.22
C LEU A 83 9.96 -6.55 25.51
N LYS A 84 10.46 -5.67 24.61
CA LYS A 84 11.81 -5.75 24.01
C LYS A 84 12.93 -5.90 25.05
N MET A 85 12.75 -5.40 26.27
CA MET A 85 13.73 -5.47 27.37
C MET A 85 13.83 -6.85 28.04
N LEU A 86 12.81 -7.72 27.87
CA LEU A 86 12.71 -9.03 28.52
C LEU A 86 13.01 -10.20 27.55
N ILE A 87 13.25 -9.92 26.28
CA ILE A 87 13.43 -10.95 25.23
C ILE A 87 14.71 -11.72 25.48
N GLY A 88 14.62 -13.04 25.69
CA GLY A 88 15.79 -13.90 25.86
C GLY A 88 16.65 -13.56 27.09
N LYS A 89 16.07 -12.91 28.10
CA LYS A 89 16.69 -12.55 29.37
C LYS A 89 16.17 -13.42 30.50
N THR A 90 17.00 -13.70 31.50
CA THR A 90 16.54 -14.36 32.73
C THR A 90 15.86 -13.34 33.67
N ALA A 91 15.20 -13.83 34.72
CA ALA A 91 14.58 -13.00 35.74
C ALA A 91 15.61 -12.12 36.48
N GLU A 92 16.84 -12.60 36.64
CA GLU A 92 17.92 -11.95 37.36
C GLU A 92 18.71 -10.93 36.54
N ALA A 93 18.48 -10.85 35.22
CA ALA A 93 19.17 -9.91 34.33
C ALA A 93 18.96 -8.44 34.76
N ASP A 94 19.98 -7.60 34.61
CA ASP A 94 19.91 -6.18 34.94
C ASP A 94 18.88 -5.45 34.07
N SER A 95 18.72 -5.88 32.80
CA SER A 95 17.65 -5.39 31.92
C SER A 95 16.24 -5.75 32.42
N THR A 96 16.07 -6.92 33.03
CA THR A 96 14.81 -7.37 33.63
C THR A 96 14.50 -6.58 34.90
N GLN A 97 15.46 -6.48 35.83
CA GLN A 97 15.32 -5.69 37.06
C GLN A 97 15.02 -4.21 36.75
N ARG A 98 15.67 -3.64 35.72
CA ARG A 98 15.40 -2.28 35.23
C ARG A 98 13.97 -2.14 34.70
N TRP A 99 13.46 -3.13 33.97
CA TRP A 99 12.07 -3.12 33.49
C TRP A 99 11.08 -3.19 34.67
N GLU A 100 11.30 -4.08 35.64
CA GLU A 100 10.44 -4.17 36.84
C GLU A 100 10.45 -2.89 37.68
N ALA A 101 11.60 -2.22 37.83
CA ALA A 101 11.70 -0.93 38.53
C ALA A 101 10.91 0.21 37.85
N ILE A 102 10.76 0.14 36.52
CA ILE A 102 9.96 1.11 35.75
C ILE A 102 8.47 0.74 35.79
N PHE A 103 8.14 -0.56 35.69
CA PHE A 103 6.78 -1.09 35.61
C PHE A 103 6.39 -2.01 36.81
N PRO A 104 6.55 -1.56 38.08
CA PRO A 104 6.42 -2.42 39.28
C PRO A 104 4.99 -2.87 39.58
N ALA A 105 4.02 -2.49 38.74
CA ALA A 105 2.63 -2.88 38.86
C ALA A 105 2.31 -4.19 38.14
N VAL A 106 3.11 -4.61 37.16
CA VAL A 106 2.81 -5.77 36.31
C VAL A 106 2.99 -7.06 37.11
N ASP A 107 1.95 -7.90 37.16
CA ASP A 107 2.02 -9.20 37.82
C ASP A 107 2.82 -10.20 36.98
N ASN A 108 3.77 -10.88 37.62
CA ASN A 108 4.74 -11.73 36.94
C ASN A 108 5.22 -12.90 37.82
N SER A 109 5.81 -13.90 37.18
CA SER A 109 6.55 -14.96 37.85
C SER A 109 7.67 -15.51 36.96
N VAL A 110 8.50 -16.40 37.50
CA VAL A 110 9.62 -17.03 36.78
C VAL A 110 9.21 -18.40 36.24
N THR A 111 9.54 -18.67 34.98
CA THR A 111 9.34 -19.96 34.31
C THR A 111 10.42 -20.98 34.67
N ASP A 112 10.20 -22.26 34.35
CA ASP A 112 11.22 -23.32 34.46
C ASP A 112 12.50 -23.06 33.61
N ARG A 113 12.44 -22.13 32.65
CA ARG A 113 13.59 -21.67 31.85
C ARG A 113 14.40 -20.55 32.53
N GLY A 114 13.94 -20.04 33.67
CA GLY A 114 14.52 -18.89 34.35
C GLY A 114 14.16 -17.53 33.73
N THR A 115 13.29 -17.47 32.72
CA THR A 115 12.76 -16.21 32.16
C THR A 115 11.48 -15.78 32.87
N LEU A 116 11.11 -14.51 32.79
CA LEU A 116 9.78 -14.07 33.24
C LEU A 116 8.64 -14.64 32.38
N GLN A 117 7.48 -14.78 33.01
CA GLN A 117 6.15 -14.86 32.41
C GLN A 117 5.25 -13.80 33.08
N LEU A 118 4.36 -13.18 32.32
CA LEU A 118 3.48 -12.11 32.81
C LEU A 118 2.03 -12.60 32.90
N HIS A 119 1.30 -12.19 33.94
CA HIS A 119 -0.02 -12.75 34.24
C HIS A 119 -1.16 -11.89 33.72
N SER A 120 -2.10 -12.52 33.01
CA SER A 120 -3.48 -12.02 32.90
C SER A 120 -4.31 -12.46 34.10
N HIS A 121 -5.58 -12.04 34.18
CA HIS A 121 -6.50 -12.48 35.23
C HIS A 121 -6.83 -13.99 35.21
N LYS A 122 -6.39 -14.75 34.20
CA LYS A 122 -6.68 -16.20 34.06
C LYS A 122 -5.48 -17.08 33.79
N ASP A 123 -4.41 -16.55 33.22
CA ASP A 123 -3.32 -17.34 32.64
C ASP A 123 -2.01 -16.56 32.62
N ALA A 124 -0.87 -17.26 32.66
CA ALA A 124 0.47 -16.69 32.58
C ALA A 124 1.01 -16.84 31.15
N TYR A 125 1.76 -15.85 30.65
CA TYR A 125 2.30 -15.87 29.30
C TYR A 125 3.80 -15.63 29.28
N ALA A 126 4.53 -16.49 28.58
CA ALA A 126 5.95 -16.28 28.32
C ALA A 126 6.15 -15.05 27.41
N ILE A 127 7.34 -14.43 27.48
CA ILE A 127 7.66 -13.24 26.67
C ILE A 127 7.55 -13.53 25.17
N GLU A 128 7.96 -14.74 24.74
CA GLU A 128 7.82 -15.20 23.36
C GLU A 128 6.34 -15.33 22.91
N GLU A 129 5.42 -15.71 23.82
CA GLU A 129 3.99 -15.77 23.52
C GLU A 129 3.39 -14.36 23.35
N LEU A 130 3.73 -13.42 24.23
CA LEU A 130 3.25 -12.03 24.15
C LEU A 130 3.79 -11.31 22.90
N LEU A 131 5.02 -11.61 22.47
CA LEU A 131 5.57 -11.17 21.19
C LEU A 131 4.83 -11.83 20.01
N ALA A 132 4.53 -13.12 20.09
CA ALA A 132 3.77 -13.82 19.06
C ALA A 132 2.37 -13.23 18.88
N MET A 133 1.71 -12.78 19.96
CA MET A 133 0.46 -12.02 19.88
C MET A 133 0.64 -10.70 19.12
N GLN A 134 1.70 -9.93 19.39
CA GLN A 134 1.99 -8.68 18.65
C GLN A 134 2.30 -8.93 17.18
N PHE A 135 3.08 -9.96 16.86
CA PHE A 135 3.40 -10.33 15.48
C PHE A 135 2.15 -10.87 14.75
N HIS A 136 1.27 -11.60 15.42
CA HIS A 136 -0.02 -12.02 14.88
C HIS A 136 -0.90 -10.80 14.57
N TYR A 137 -1.00 -9.83 15.49
CA TYR A 137 -1.76 -8.60 15.29
C TYR A 137 -1.16 -7.73 14.18
N ALA A 138 0.18 -7.60 14.12
CA ALA A 138 0.87 -6.91 13.05
C ALA A 138 0.59 -7.55 11.67
N ARG A 139 0.57 -8.88 11.60
CA ARG A 139 0.13 -9.62 10.41
C ARG A 139 -1.33 -9.30 10.09
N GLN A 140 -2.26 -9.35 11.05
CA GLN A 140 -3.67 -9.02 10.81
C GLN A 140 -3.84 -7.63 10.18
N LEU A 141 -3.20 -6.60 10.73
CA LEU A 141 -3.22 -5.24 10.17
C LEU A 141 -2.69 -5.20 8.74
N ALA A 142 -1.58 -5.89 8.47
CA ALA A 142 -0.98 -5.94 7.14
C ALA A 142 -1.87 -6.69 6.12
N GLN A 143 -2.52 -7.77 6.53
CA GLN A 143 -3.47 -8.52 5.69
C GLN A 143 -4.75 -7.71 5.42
N MET A 144 -5.26 -6.98 6.41
CA MET A 144 -6.38 -6.04 6.23
C MET A 144 -6.04 -4.93 5.22
N GLN A 145 -4.79 -4.44 5.22
CA GLN A 145 -4.36 -3.40 4.29
C GLN A 145 -4.07 -3.93 2.86
N SER A 146 -3.60 -5.18 2.72
CA SER A 146 -3.23 -5.77 1.43
C SER A 146 -4.37 -6.53 0.74
N GLY A 147 -5.27 -7.15 1.50
CA GLY A 147 -6.17 -8.20 1.01
C GLY A 147 -5.48 -9.54 0.71
N GLU A 148 -4.17 -9.66 0.98
CA GLU A 148 -3.37 -10.87 0.76
C GLU A 148 -3.11 -11.62 2.08
N THR A 149 -2.95 -12.95 2.00
CA THR A 149 -2.40 -13.75 3.12
C THR A 149 -0.90 -13.51 3.23
N ILE A 150 -0.39 -13.28 4.43
CA ILE A 150 1.02 -12.94 4.68
C ILE A 150 1.67 -14.05 5.51
N LYS A 151 2.85 -14.50 5.08
CA LYS A 151 3.63 -15.55 5.76
C LYS A 151 5.06 -15.12 6.05
N ASP A 152 5.71 -14.53 5.07
CA ASP A 152 7.13 -14.18 5.14
C ASP A 152 7.34 -12.88 5.92
N VAL A 153 8.33 -12.84 6.80
CA VAL A 153 8.66 -11.68 7.64
C VAL A 153 10.17 -11.38 7.70
N VAL A 154 10.52 -10.09 7.68
CA VAL A 154 11.82 -9.57 8.11
C VAL A 154 11.65 -8.79 9.40
N LEU A 155 12.59 -8.93 10.33
CA LEU A 155 12.59 -8.13 11.55
C LEU A 155 13.89 -7.34 11.69
N THR A 156 13.79 -6.08 12.14
CA THR A 156 14.96 -5.36 12.66
C THR A 156 15.17 -5.74 14.12
N LEU A 157 16.43 -5.91 14.52
CA LEU A 157 16.82 -6.20 15.90
C LEU A 157 18.03 -5.34 16.31
N PRO A 158 18.23 -5.08 17.62
CA PRO A 158 19.42 -4.40 18.04
C PRO A 158 20.66 -5.22 17.69
N PRO A 159 21.76 -4.57 17.28
CA PRO A 159 23.00 -5.27 16.95
C PRO A 159 23.51 -6.12 18.12
N TYR A 160 23.37 -5.62 19.35
CA TYR A 160 23.79 -6.27 20.60
C TYR A 160 22.92 -7.44 21.07
N PHE A 161 21.82 -7.78 20.38
CA PHE A 161 21.10 -9.01 20.71
C PHE A 161 22.01 -10.21 20.44
N SER A 162 22.24 -11.05 21.46
CA SER A 162 23.03 -12.26 21.33
C SER A 162 22.22 -13.36 20.65
N THR A 163 22.80 -14.56 20.52
CA THR A 163 22.08 -15.71 19.94
C THR A 163 20.83 -16.07 20.74
N TYR A 164 20.81 -15.86 22.07
CA TYR A 164 19.64 -16.16 22.91
C TYR A 164 18.45 -15.24 22.61
N GLU A 165 18.65 -13.92 22.59
CA GLU A 165 17.59 -12.96 22.30
C GLU A 165 17.10 -13.09 20.86
N ARG A 166 17.99 -13.36 19.90
CA ARG A 166 17.62 -13.65 18.49
C ARG A 166 16.81 -14.94 18.37
N GLN A 167 17.16 -16.00 19.10
CA GLN A 167 16.39 -17.25 19.10
C GLN A 167 15.01 -17.06 19.72
N ALA A 168 14.87 -16.30 20.81
CA ALA A 168 13.57 -15.99 21.42
C ALA A 168 12.65 -15.21 20.46
N VAL A 169 13.18 -14.28 19.66
CA VAL A 169 12.42 -13.63 18.58
C VAL A 169 11.97 -14.64 17.51
N LEU A 170 12.85 -15.55 17.08
CA LEU A 170 12.50 -16.58 16.08
C LEU A 170 11.44 -17.55 16.61
N ASP A 171 11.47 -17.87 17.90
CA ASP A 171 10.46 -18.67 18.58
C ASP A 171 9.10 -17.94 18.60
N ALA A 172 9.08 -16.65 18.92
CA ALA A 172 7.87 -15.82 18.83
C ALA A 172 7.33 -15.67 17.39
N VAL A 173 8.21 -15.56 16.38
CA VAL A 173 7.82 -15.55 14.95
C VAL A 173 7.18 -16.88 14.54
N ASN A 174 7.73 -18.00 15.02
CA ASN A 174 7.17 -19.33 14.78
C ASN A 174 5.76 -19.45 15.39
N LEU A 175 5.60 -19.05 16.66
CA LEU A 175 4.33 -19.02 17.38
C LEU A 175 3.28 -18.09 16.73
N ALA A 176 3.70 -17.02 16.06
CA ALA A 176 2.81 -16.16 15.27
C ALA A 176 2.35 -16.79 13.94
N ALA A 177 2.85 -17.99 13.60
CA ALA A 177 2.71 -18.65 12.30
C ALA A 177 3.21 -17.77 11.13
N LEU A 178 4.37 -17.14 11.33
CA LEU A 178 5.14 -16.42 10.32
C LEU A 178 6.42 -17.21 9.97
N GLN A 179 7.08 -16.86 8.87
CA GLN A 179 8.33 -17.45 8.41
C GLN A 179 9.40 -16.36 8.29
N PRO A 180 10.46 -16.38 9.12
CA PRO A 180 11.49 -15.35 9.09
C PRO A 180 12.41 -15.58 7.89
N ILE A 181 12.38 -14.67 6.91
CA ILE A 181 13.26 -14.74 5.74
C ILE A 181 14.62 -14.08 5.99
N ALA A 182 14.66 -13.10 6.89
CA ALA A 182 15.88 -12.43 7.33
C ALA A 182 15.69 -11.76 8.71
N LEU A 183 16.77 -11.69 9.48
CA LEU A 183 16.96 -10.72 10.56
C LEU A 183 17.99 -9.70 10.09
N ILE A 184 17.79 -8.42 10.41
CA ILE A 184 18.73 -7.34 10.08
C ILE A 184 18.95 -6.45 11.32
N ASN A 185 20.16 -5.92 11.50
CA ASN A 185 20.43 -5.02 12.61
C ASN A 185 19.77 -3.65 12.38
N ASP A 186 19.24 -3.02 13.44
CA ASP A 186 18.47 -1.76 13.40
C ASP A 186 19.22 -0.67 12.60
N GLY A 187 20.52 -0.46 12.89
CA GLY A 187 21.38 0.47 12.16
C GLY A 187 21.64 0.10 10.70
N THR A 188 21.87 -1.19 10.41
CA THR A 188 22.05 -1.70 9.04
C THR A 188 20.79 -1.52 8.19
N ALA A 189 19.60 -1.71 8.77
CA ALA A 189 18.34 -1.48 8.07
C ALA A 189 18.19 0.01 7.67
N VAL A 190 18.54 0.94 8.56
CA VAL A 190 18.58 2.37 8.23
C VAL A 190 19.61 2.67 7.13
N ALA A 191 20.79 2.02 7.15
CA ALA A 191 21.78 2.13 6.07
C ALA A 191 21.24 1.61 4.73
N VAL A 192 20.52 0.47 4.72
CA VAL A 192 19.83 -0.05 3.52
C VAL A 192 18.81 0.96 2.98
N ASN A 193 17.98 1.56 3.84
CA ASN A 193 17.02 2.57 3.41
C ASN A 193 17.70 3.84 2.85
N TYR A 194 18.76 4.28 3.51
CA TYR A 194 19.59 5.40 3.06
C TYR A 194 20.22 5.13 1.69
N ALA A 195 20.75 3.92 1.48
CA ALA A 195 21.45 3.53 0.27
C ALA A 195 20.52 3.26 -0.93
N MET A 196 19.39 2.59 -0.69
CA MET A 196 18.41 2.25 -1.74
C MET A 196 17.69 3.47 -2.32
N THR A 197 17.72 4.60 -1.61
CA THR A 197 17.18 5.89 -2.07
C THR A 197 18.24 6.79 -2.74
N ARG A 198 19.48 6.31 -2.91
CA ARG A 198 20.64 7.10 -3.37
C ARG A 198 21.52 6.34 -4.39
N SER A 199 22.46 7.08 -4.96
CA SER A 199 23.55 6.57 -5.80
C SER A 199 24.89 6.84 -5.12
N PHE A 200 25.84 5.93 -5.30
CA PHE A 200 27.19 6.00 -4.76
C PHE A 200 28.19 5.68 -5.87
N ASP A 201 29.42 6.13 -5.71
CA ASP A 201 30.53 5.78 -6.59
C ASP A 201 31.26 4.51 -6.10
N SER A 202 32.31 4.09 -6.81
CA SER A 202 33.14 2.95 -6.41
C SER A 202 34.07 3.25 -5.22
N THR A 203 34.22 4.52 -4.83
CA THR A 203 34.94 4.90 -3.61
C THR A 203 33.97 4.79 -2.43
N PRO A 204 34.26 4.01 -1.38
CA PRO A 204 33.37 3.89 -0.24
C PRO A 204 33.24 5.21 0.54
N ALA A 205 32.00 5.63 0.77
CA ALA A 205 31.66 6.72 1.67
C ALA A 205 31.35 6.16 3.08
N SER A 206 31.87 6.81 4.12
CA SER A 206 31.81 6.34 5.51
C SER A 206 30.73 7.06 6.30
N TYR A 207 29.80 6.31 6.90
CA TYR A 207 28.71 6.87 7.70
C TYR A 207 28.65 6.23 9.08
N VAL A 208 28.20 7.00 10.07
CA VAL A 208 27.78 6.44 11.37
C VAL A 208 26.27 6.56 11.46
N ILE A 209 25.57 5.43 11.55
CA ILE A 209 24.15 5.39 11.88
C ILE A 209 24.05 5.44 13.40
N TYR A 210 23.51 6.52 13.96
CA TYR A 210 23.32 6.67 15.41
C TYR A 210 21.83 6.59 15.76
N ASP A 211 21.47 5.54 16.50
CA ASP A 211 20.12 5.31 17.01
C ASP A 211 20.04 5.65 18.50
N ALA A 212 19.18 6.62 18.84
CA ALA A 212 18.77 6.86 20.21
C ALA A 212 17.32 6.41 20.38
N GLY A 213 17.15 5.17 20.85
CA GLY A 213 15.89 4.47 20.99
C GLY A 213 15.20 4.71 22.35
N ALA A 214 14.18 3.89 22.63
CA ALA A 214 13.45 3.96 23.90
C ALA A 214 14.16 3.21 25.04
N SER A 215 14.77 2.05 24.76
CA SER A 215 15.45 1.23 25.78
C SER A 215 16.98 1.36 25.78
N SER A 216 17.55 1.86 24.67
CA SER A 216 18.97 1.71 24.34
C SER A 216 19.46 2.78 23.37
N LEU A 217 20.79 2.94 23.29
CA LEU A 217 21.53 3.72 22.31
C LEU A 217 22.41 2.79 21.45
N SER A 218 22.63 3.10 20.17
CA SER A 218 23.64 2.41 19.36
C SER A 218 24.27 3.29 18.28
N ALA A 219 25.47 2.93 17.84
CA ALA A 219 26.16 3.55 16.72
C ALA A 219 26.79 2.45 15.83
N THR A 220 26.37 2.37 14.57
CA THR A 220 26.88 1.43 13.58
C THR A 220 27.69 2.19 12.52
N PHE A 221 28.97 1.84 12.36
CA PHE A 221 29.82 2.40 11.32
C PHE A 221 29.66 1.57 10.04
N VAL A 222 29.29 2.22 8.94
CA VAL A 222 29.07 1.60 7.63
C VAL A 222 29.87 2.30 6.53
N GLU A 223 30.43 1.52 5.62
CA GLU A 223 30.97 2.01 4.35
C GLU A 223 30.01 1.62 3.22
N ILE A 224 29.64 2.59 2.38
CA ILE A 224 28.68 2.39 1.27
C ILE A 224 29.35 2.75 -0.05
N SER A 225 29.27 1.86 -1.03
CA SER A 225 29.83 2.04 -2.38
C SER A 225 28.91 1.45 -3.45
N SER A 226 29.27 1.59 -4.72
CA SER A 226 28.62 0.85 -5.81
C SER A 226 29.62 0.34 -6.85
N HIS A 227 29.53 -0.96 -7.13
CA HIS A 227 30.44 -1.66 -8.02
C HIS A 227 29.70 -2.16 -9.28
N SER A 228 30.31 -1.97 -10.45
CA SER A 228 29.81 -2.57 -11.69
C SER A 228 30.14 -4.08 -11.71
N PRO A 229 29.19 -4.97 -12.02
CA PRO A 229 29.44 -6.40 -12.05
C PRO A 229 30.47 -6.77 -13.14
N PRO A 230 31.32 -7.78 -12.91
CA PRO A 230 32.27 -8.26 -13.93
C PRO A 230 31.52 -8.73 -15.19
N LYS A 231 32.02 -8.36 -16.37
CA LYS A 231 31.38 -8.57 -17.68
C LYS A 231 31.10 -10.05 -18.00
N LYS A 232 29.97 -10.58 -17.51
CA LYS A 232 29.41 -11.88 -17.95
C LYS A 232 28.60 -11.69 -19.24
N ARG A 233 28.75 -12.61 -20.20
CA ARG A 233 28.12 -12.58 -21.53
C ARG A 233 26.58 -12.43 -21.53
N PHE A 234 25.91 -12.73 -20.42
CA PHE A 234 24.44 -12.68 -20.27
C PHE A 234 24.00 -12.10 -18.89
N GLY A 235 24.79 -11.19 -18.30
CA GLY A 235 24.47 -10.56 -17.00
C GLY A 235 23.79 -9.20 -17.11
N SER A 236 23.08 -8.78 -16.06
CA SER A 236 22.52 -7.42 -15.94
C SER A 236 23.61 -6.35 -15.97
N LYS A 237 23.36 -5.22 -16.66
CA LYS A 237 24.26 -4.04 -16.71
C LYS A 237 24.18 -3.14 -15.45
N GLN A 238 23.36 -3.47 -14.44
CA GLN A 238 23.16 -2.62 -13.26
C GLN A 238 24.31 -2.73 -12.25
N ASN A 239 24.73 -1.60 -11.69
CA ASN A 239 25.67 -1.55 -10.56
C ASN A 239 25.02 -2.14 -9.30
N THR A 240 25.80 -2.93 -8.54
CA THR A 240 25.42 -3.42 -7.22
C THR A 240 25.79 -2.38 -6.17
N THR A 241 24.85 -2.06 -5.28
CA THR A 241 25.14 -1.25 -4.08
C THR A 241 25.70 -2.16 -3.01
N GLU A 242 26.82 -1.79 -2.41
CA GLU A 242 27.49 -2.58 -1.39
C GLU A 242 27.50 -1.79 -0.08
N ILE A 243 27.04 -2.42 1.00
CA ILE A 243 27.01 -1.86 2.35
C ILE A 243 27.84 -2.77 3.25
N ASN A 244 28.96 -2.25 3.74
CA ASN A 244 29.89 -2.96 4.61
C ASN A 244 29.79 -2.39 6.02
N VAL A 245 29.24 -3.15 6.96
CA VAL A 245 29.26 -2.82 8.39
C VAL A 245 30.67 -3.10 8.90
N ILE A 246 31.36 -2.07 9.40
CA ILE A 246 32.76 -2.20 9.86
C ILE A 246 32.83 -2.47 11.36
N GLY A 247 31.87 -1.95 12.13
CA GLY A 247 31.78 -2.15 13.56
C GLY A 247 30.54 -1.49 14.16
N THR A 248 30.21 -1.87 15.39
CA THR A 248 29.09 -1.30 16.15
C THR A 248 29.47 -1.12 17.61
N ALA A 249 28.96 -0.08 18.25
CA ALA A 249 28.96 0.09 19.69
C ALA A 249 27.56 0.48 20.19
N TYR A 250 27.30 0.30 21.48
CA TYR A 250 25.96 0.46 22.04
C TYR A 250 25.99 0.74 23.55
N ASP A 251 24.88 1.24 24.06
CA ASP A 251 24.57 1.29 25.49
C ASP A 251 23.12 0.84 25.65
N ASP A 252 22.90 -0.41 26.08
CA ASP A 252 21.57 -1.00 26.22
C ASP A 252 20.94 -0.74 27.59
N SER A 253 21.65 -0.08 28.50
CA SER A 253 21.22 0.22 29.86
C SER A 253 20.69 1.65 30.06
N VAL A 254 20.54 2.46 29.00
CA VAL A 254 19.85 3.76 29.01
C VAL A 254 19.16 4.07 27.67
N GLY A 255 18.02 4.76 27.72
CA GLY A 255 17.30 5.25 26.56
C GLY A 255 16.17 6.21 26.92
N GLY A 256 15.24 6.41 25.98
CA GLY A 256 14.07 7.27 26.17
C GLY A 256 13.09 6.88 27.30
N VAL A 257 13.14 5.66 27.84
CA VAL A 257 12.25 5.18 28.92
C VAL A 257 12.77 5.57 30.31
N ASP A 258 14.09 5.64 30.51
CA ASP A 258 14.69 6.11 31.76
C ASP A 258 14.46 7.62 31.94
N LEU A 259 14.35 8.34 30.82
CA LEU A 259 13.91 9.73 30.79
C LEU A 259 12.45 9.89 31.24
N ASP A 260 11.57 8.94 30.91
CA ASP A 260 10.18 8.92 31.41
C ASP A 260 10.14 8.58 32.90
N HIS A 261 10.98 7.65 33.36
CA HIS A 261 11.16 7.33 34.77
C HIS A 261 11.61 8.56 35.58
N ARG A 262 12.67 9.25 35.15
CA ARG A 262 13.13 10.50 35.81
C ARG A 262 12.07 11.59 35.82
N LEU A 263 11.28 11.73 34.74
CA LEU A 263 10.16 12.67 34.70
C LEU A 263 8.99 12.25 35.61
N ARG A 264 8.66 10.95 35.71
CA ARG A 264 7.65 10.44 36.66
C ARG A 264 7.99 10.85 38.08
N ASP A 265 9.25 10.74 38.47
CA ASP A 265 9.70 11.08 39.83
C ASP A 265 9.57 12.60 40.07
N ILE A 266 9.93 13.46 39.11
CA ILE A 266 9.69 14.92 39.18
C ILE A 266 8.19 15.24 39.33
N LEU A 267 7.32 14.53 38.61
CA LEU A 267 5.87 14.71 38.72
C LEU A 267 5.32 14.22 40.08
N ALA A 268 5.88 13.13 40.62
CA ALA A 268 5.52 12.60 41.94
C ALA A 268 5.92 13.55 43.07
N ASP A 269 7.15 14.06 43.05
CA ASP A 269 7.65 15.05 44.01
C ASP A 269 6.78 16.33 43.97
N ALA A 270 6.38 16.77 42.77
CA ALA A 270 5.50 17.92 42.59
C ALA A 270 4.07 17.67 43.10
N PHE A 271 3.52 16.46 42.96
CA PHE A 271 2.21 16.11 43.51
C PHE A 271 2.22 16.06 45.04
N GLU A 272 3.26 15.48 45.63
CA GLU A 272 3.51 15.50 47.07
C GLU A 272 3.59 16.91 47.62
N GLN A 273 4.31 17.81 46.95
CA GLN A 273 4.41 19.21 47.34
C GLN A 273 3.10 19.98 47.14
N GLN A 274 2.33 19.68 46.07
CA GLN A 274 1.06 20.35 45.77
C GLN A 274 -0.01 20.06 46.84
N HIS A 275 -0.06 18.83 47.37
CA HIS A 275 -1.11 18.37 48.29
C HIS A 275 -0.63 18.03 49.71
N ASN A 276 0.67 18.22 50.00
CA ASN A 276 1.29 17.90 51.29
C ASN A 276 1.09 16.41 51.68
N LEU A 277 1.41 15.52 50.76
CA LEU A 277 1.37 14.05 50.96
C LEU A 277 2.74 13.52 51.38
N ASP A 278 2.76 12.37 52.06
CA ASP A 278 3.98 11.57 52.21
C ASP A 278 4.19 10.63 51.00
N GLN A 279 5.23 9.79 51.00
CA GLN A 279 5.55 8.91 49.86
C GLN A 279 4.72 7.62 49.78
N SER A 280 3.80 7.35 50.72
CA SER A 280 3.07 6.08 50.79
C SER A 280 2.15 5.83 49.59
N TRP A 281 1.58 6.90 48.99
CA TRP A 281 0.74 6.79 47.80
C TRP A 281 1.49 6.30 46.55
N ARG A 282 2.83 6.40 46.51
CA ARG A 282 3.63 5.90 45.37
C ARG A 282 3.46 4.39 45.15
N GLY A 283 3.04 3.64 46.18
CA GLY A 283 2.65 2.23 46.06
C GLY A 283 1.31 1.99 45.35
N ASN A 284 0.53 3.02 45.02
CA ASN A 284 -0.71 2.89 44.25
C ASN A 284 -0.39 2.70 42.76
N ALA A 285 -0.40 1.45 42.31
CA ALA A 285 -0.11 1.04 40.94
C ALA A 285 -0.80 1.90 39.85
N ARG A 286 -2.06 2.29 40.06
CA ARG A 286 -2.81 3.10 39.07
C ARG A 286 -2.34 4.55 39.04
N ALA A 287 -2.09 5.17 40.19
CA ALA A 287 -1.53 6.52 40.27
C ALA A 287 -0.10 6.57 39.69
N TRP A 288 0.71 5.57 40.02
CA TRP A 288 2.09 5.46 39.55
C TRP A 288 2.18 5.29 38.03
N ASN A 289 1.31 4.46 37.44
CA ASN A 289 1.22 4.31 35.99
C ASN A 289 0.68 5.59 35.29
N LYS A 290 -0.36 6.24 35.84
CA LYS A 290 -0.88 7.52 35.31
C LYS A 290 0.24 8.56 35.17
N LEU A 291 1.12 8.67 36.17
CA LEU A 291 2.28 9.57 36.14
C LEU A 291 3.32 9.18 35.10
N LEU A 292 3.58 7.89 34.86
CA LEU A 292 4.52 7.44 33.83
C LEU A 292 4.00 7.74 32.42
N VAL A 293 2.70 7.53 32.18
CA VAL A 293 2.03 7.89 30.91
C VAL A 293 2.10 9.41 30.67
N GLU A 294 1.86 10.21 31.71
CA GLU A 294 1.95 11.67 31.64
C GLU A 294 3.40 12.16 31.47
N ALA A 295 4.38 11.52 32.11
CA ALA A 295 5.80 11.80 31.96
C ALA A 295 6.26 11.64 30.50
N ASN A 296 5.81 10.58 29.81
CA ASN A 296 6.08 10.39 28.39
C ASN A 296 5.46 11.49 27.51
N ARG A 297 4.23 11.94 27.82
CA ARG A 297 3.61 13.10 27.15
C ARG A 297 4.43 14.38 27.38
N VAL A 298 4.85 14.63 28.62
CA VAL A 298 5.68 15.78 29.02
C VAL A 298 7.02 15.77 28.28
N LYS A 299 7.74 14.63 28.24
CA LYS A 299 9.00 14.45 27.51
C LYS A 299 8.86 14.85 26.03
N HIS A 300 7.81 14.37 25.37
CA HIS A 300 7.54 14.70 23.97
C HIS A 300 7.28 16.20 23.75
N ILE A 301 6.54 16.86 24.64
CA ILE A 301 6.27 18.30 24.52
C ILE A 301 7.51 19.14 24.82
N LEU A 302 8.30 18.78 25.84
CA LEU A 302 9.57 19.44 26.20
C LEU A 302 10.65 19.31 25.11
N SER A 303 10.53 18.32 24.22
CA SER A 303 11.42 18.18 23.06
C SER A 303 11.23 19.34 22.05
N ALA A 304 10.06 19.96 22.01
CA ALA A 304 9.79 21.17 21.20
C ALA A 304 9.76 22.47 22.04
N ASN A 305 9.13 22.43 23.22
CA ASN A 305 8.86 23.62 24.05
C ASN A 305 9.81 23.72 25.26
N SER A 306 10.07 24.93 25.74
CA SER A 306 10.92 25.16 26.92
C SER A 306 10.29 24.71 28.24
N GLU A 307 8.97 24.64 28.29
CA GLU A 307 8.17 24.20 29.43
C GLU A 307 6.84 23.62 28.95
N THR A 308 6.16 22.89 29.83
CA THR A 308 4.79 22.40 29.62
C THR A 308 4.08 22.23 30.95
N GLN A 309 2.75 22.27 30.90
CA GLN A 309 1.91 21.87 32.02
C GLN A 309 1.65 20.35 31.97
N ALA A 310 1.88 19.68 33.10
CA ALA A 310 1.41 18.34 33.39
C ALA A 310 0.05 18.44 34.12
N THR A 311 -0.91 17.59 33.75
CA THR A 311 -2.26 17.59 34.35
C THR A 311 -2.82 16.18 34.37
N ILE A 312 -3.27 15.71 35.54
CA ILE A 312 -3.93 14.41 35.71
C ILE A 312 -5.15 14.60 36.63
N GLU A 313 -6.34 14.29 36.13
CA GLU A 313 -7.57 14.30 36.92
C GLU A 313 -7.65 13.06 37.84
N GLY A 314 -8.04 13.28 39.09
CA GLY A 314 -8.17 12.25 40.12
C GLY A 314 -6.97 11.31 40.19
N LEU A 315 -5.75 11.84 40.37
CA LEU A 315 -4.51 11.06 40.35
C LEU A 315 -4.51 10.02 41.48
N HIS A 316 -4.80 10.48 42.71
CA HIS A 316 -4.92 9.66 43.91
C HIS A 316 -5.97 10.30 44.83
N ASP A 317 -6.85 9.49 45.43
CA ASP A 317 -7.91 9.91 46.36
C ASP A 317 -8.73 11.14 45.92
N GLU A 318 -9.14 11.13 44.64
CA GLU A 318 -9.87 12.22 43.97
C GLU A 318 -9.12 13.58 43.91
N LEU A 319 -7.82 13.61 44.23
CA LEU A 319 -6.98 14.80 44.12
C LEU A 319 -6.46 14.98 42.70
N ASP A 320 -6.74 16.14 42.10
CA ASP A 320 -6.21 16.54 40.80
C ASP A 320 -4.74 16.99 40.90
N PHE A 321 -3.91 16.50 39.99
CA PHE A 321 -2.52 16.93 39.85
C PHE A 321 -2.37 17.96 38.73
N LYS A 322 -1.66 19.06 39.01
CA LYS A 322 -1.38 20.10 38.03
C LYS A 322 -0.08 20.84 38.35
N SER A 323 0.97 20.58 37.56
CA SER A 323 2.29 21.20 37.74
C SER A 323 2.86 21.72 36.42
N THR A 324 3.78 22.67 36.48
CA THR A 324 4.55 23.14 35.31
C THR A 324 5.95 22.54 35.39
N VAL A 325 6.39 21.87 34.33
CA VAL A 325 7.72 21.28 34.22
C VAL A 325 8.49 22.01 33.13
N SER A 326 9.72 22.42 33.42
CA SER A 326 10.62 23.05 32.45
C SER A 326 11.66 22.06 31.90
N ARG A 327 12.14 22.34 30.68
CA ARG A 327 13.24 21.62 30.04
C ARG A 327 14.54 21.73 30.85
N GLU A 328 14.71 22.82 31.61
CA GLU A 328 15.89 23.03 32.45
C GLU A 328 15.87 22.14 33.71
N GLN A 329 14.71 22.05 34.39
CA GLN A 329 14.50 21.10 35.49
C GLN A 329 14.72 19.65 35.01
N PHE A 330 14.13 19.30 33.87
CA PHE A 330 14.31 17.97 33.29
C PHE A 330 15.77 17.69 32.91
N LYS A 331 16.49 18.67 32.34
CA LYS A 331 17.93 18.54 32.02
C LYS A 331 18.77 18.27 33.28
N ALA A 332 18.50 18.97 34.38
CA ALA A 332 19.21 18.76 35.63
C ALA A 332 19.01 17.35 36.22
N ALA A 333 17.80 16.79 36.07
CA ALA A 333 17.46 15.45 36.53
C ALA A 333 18.08 14.29 35.72
N ILE A 334 18.81 14.59 34.63
CA ILE A 334 19.42 13.61 33.70
C ILE A 334 20.89 13.95 33.37
N GLU A 335 21.52 14.81 34.17
CA GLU A 335 22.92 15.22 33.99
C GLU A 335 23.90 14.03 34.13
N ASP A 336 23.55 13.04 34.95
CA ASP A 336 24.26 11.78 35.12
C ASP A 336 24.35 10.95 33.83
N TYR A 337 23.41 11.12 32.90
CA TYR A 337 23.44 10.46 31.59
C TYR A 337 24.16 11.27 30.50
N GLN A 338 24.57 12.52 30.76
CA GLN A 338 25.01 13.45 29.71
C GLN A 338 26.15 12.90 28.82
N MET A 339 27.15 12.25 29.42
CA MET A 339 28.29 11.65 28.70
C MET A 339 27.93 10.38 27.93
N ARG A 340 26.85 9.68 28.30
CA ARG A 340 26.44 8.41 27.69
C ARG A 340 25.83 8.62 26.31
N TRP A 341 25.20 9.78 26.07
CA TRP A 341 24.54 10.08 24.80
C TRP A 341 25.48 9.98 23.58
N SER A 342 26.72 10.46 23.67
CA SER A 342 27.71 10.37 22.58
C SER A 342 28.64 9.15 22.68
N ALA A 343 28.60 8.38 23.77
CA ALA A 343 29.54 7.29 24.03
C ALA A 343 29.57 6.21 22.93
N PRO A 344 28.42 5.71 22.39
CA PRO A 344 28.45 4.75 21.28
C PRO A 344 29.18 5.27 20.03
N ILE A 345 29.07 6.55 19.71
CA ILE A 345 29.78 7.14 18.55
C ILE A 345 31.29 7.17 18.81
N SER A 346 31.70 7.56 20.03
CA SER A 346 33.11 7.57 20.42
C SER A 346 33.72 6.17 20.42
N GLU A 347 32.97 5.16 20.88
CA GLU A 347 33.44 3.79 20.96
C GLU A 347 33.53 3.13 19.59
N VAL A 348 32.53 3.29 18.71
CA VAL A 348 32.57 2.67 17.37
C VAL A 348 33.71 3.25 16.51
N LEU A 349 34.01 4.54 16.66
CA LEU A 349 35.16 5.18 16.01
C LEU A 349 36.49 4.62 16.53
N ALA A 350 36.63 4.44 17.86
CA ALA A 350 37.80 3.81 18.45
C ALA A 350 37.99 2.35 17.99
N LYS A 351 36.92 1.54 18.02
CA LYS A 351 36.92 0.13 17.60
C LYS A 351 37.28 -0.05 16.12
N THR A 352 36.75 0.81 15.25
CA THR A 352 37.05 0.77 13.80
C THR A 352 38.38 1.43 13.42
N GLY A 353 39.07 2.08 14.37
CA GLY A 353 40.30 2.82 14.13
C GLY A 353 40.11 4.05 13.22
N ARG A 354 38.89 4.62 13.18
CA ARG A 354 38.53 5.74 12.30
C ARG A 354 38.37 7.03 13.12
N GLY A 355 38.86 8.15 12.58
CA GLY A 355 38.61 9.49 13.14
C GLY A 355 37.31 10.09 12.59
N ILE A 356 36.67 10.98 13.35
CA ILE A 356 35.43 11.66 12.93
C ILE A 356 35.61 12.49 11.64
N ASP A 357 36.81 13.01 11.40
CA ASP A 357 37.15 13.73 10.16
C ASP A 357 36.90 12.88 8.91
N GLY A 358 37.13 11.57 9.00
CA GLY A 358 36.95 10.58 7.93
C GLY A 358 35.53 9.99 7.83
N VAL A 359 34.56 10.52 8.60
CA VAL A 359 33.14 10.19 8.45
C VAL A 359 32.47 11.25 7.58
N ASP A 360 31.78 10.84 6.52
CA ASP A 360 31.04 11.75 5.64
C ASP A 360 29.80 12.32 6.34
N ALA A 361 29.04 11.49 7.07
CA ALA A 361 27.96 11.97 7.94
C ALA A 361 27.58 11.01 9.08
N VAL A 362 27.08 11.59 10.17
CA VAL A 362 26.40 10.91 11.28
C VAL A 362 24.89 11.03 11.07
N ILE A 363 24.25 9.91 10.73
CA ILE A 363 22.81 9.84 10.41
C ILE A 363 22.04 9.55 11.69
N LEU A 364 21.20 10.49 12.13
CA LEU A 364 20.41 10.36 13.35
C LEU A 364 19.11 9.57 13.08
N THR A 365 18.85 8.56 13.91
CA THR A 365 17.61 7.77 13.92
C THR A 365 17.12 7.51 15.35
N GLY A 366 15.92 6.95 15.50
CA GLY A 366 15.33 6.64 16.80
C GLY A 366 14.55 7.80 17.43
N GLY A 367 13.61 7.47 18.31
CA GLY A 367 12.68 8.43 18.92
C GLY A 367 13.37 9.48 19.79
N ALA A 368 14.33 9.06 20.62
CA ALA A 368 15.02 9.93 21.58
C ALA A 368 16.06 10.85 20.92
N SER A 369 16.49 10.58 19.68
CA SER A 369 17.37 11.47 18.91
C SER A 369 16.79 12.86 18.65
N ARG A 370 15.49 13.05 18.90
CA ARG A 370 14.78 14.34 18.81
C ARG A 370 14.91 15.19 20.08
N ILE A 371 15.35 14.62 21.20
CA ILE A 371 15.40 15.32 22.48
C ILE A 371 16.59 16.31 22.44
N PRO A 372 16.38 17.62 22.73
CA PRO A 372 17.40 18.64 22.52
C PRO A 372 18.74 18.41 23.25
N ILE A 373 18.72 17.81 24.46
CA ILE A 373 19.95 17.51 25.20
C ILE A 373 20.80 16.47 24.46
N ILE A 374 20.19 15.38 23.97
CA ILE A 374 20.86 14.32 23.21
C ILE A 374 21.46 14.89 21.93
N GLN A 375 20.68 15.66 21.17
CA GLN A 375 21.20 16.35 19.98
C GLN A 375 22.37 17.29 20.30
N SER A 376 22.31 18.02 21.41
CA SER A 376 23.39 18.95 21.79
C SER A 376 24.69 18.23 22.14
N GLN A 377 24.63 17.09 22.82
CA GLN A 377 25.83 16.31 23.16
C GLN A 377 26.42 15.61 21.94
N VAL A 378 25.58 15.04 21.09
CA VAL A 378 26.02 14.42 19.83
C VAL A 378 26.67 15.47 18.92
N ARG A 379 26.04 16.64 18.72
CA ARG A 379 26.63 17.78 17.97
C ARG A 379 27.95 18.26 18.55
N ALA A 380 28.02 18.44 19.87
CA ALA A 380 29.24 18.88 20.54
C ALA A 380 30.40 17.88 20.40
N PHE A 381 30.10 16.59 20.20
CA PHE A 381 31.12 15.56 19.95
C PHE A 381 31.53 15.45 18.47
N VAL A 382 30.57 15.49 17.53
CA VAL A 382 30.83 15.16 16.11
C VAL A 382 30.98 16.36 15.17
N GLY A 383 30.58 17.56 15.60
CA GLY A 383 30.49 18.74 14.74
C GLY A 383 29.12 18.88 14.04
N ASP A 384 28.62 20.11 13.91
CA ASP A 384 27.32 20.40 13.30
C ASP A 384 27.28 20.05 11.80
N ASP A 385 28.42 20.12 11.09
CA ASP A 385 28.56 19.81 9.67
C ASP A 385 28.40 18.31 9.36
N LYS A 386 28.72 17.44 10.32
CA LYS A 386 28.60 15.98 10.18
C LYS A 386 27.18 15.47 10.39
N ILE A 387 26.28 16.24 11.03
CA ILE A 387 24.93 15.77 11.38
C ILE A 387 24.03 15.68 10.15
N SER A 388 23.41 14.51 9.95
CA SER A 388 22.46 14.28 8.87
C SER A 388 21.10 13.80 9.40
N THR A 389 20.05 14.54 9.07
CA THR A 389 18.64 14.16 9.29
C THR A 389 17.98 13.74 7.98
N SER A 390 18.74 13.08 7.10
CA SER A 390 18.36 12.80 5.71
C SER A 390 17.57 11.49 5.51
N VAL A 391 17.15 10.87 6.61
CA VAL A 391 16.25 9.71 6.68
C VAL A 391 15.07 10.04 7.60
N ASN A 392 13.95 9.34 7.44
CA ASN A 392 12.88 9.40 8.44
C ASN A 392 13.25 8.50 9.63
N ALA A 393 13.62 9.12 10.75
CA ALA A 393 14.05 8.45 11.99
C ALA A 393 13.01 7.49 12.62
N ASP A 394 11.74 7.50 12.16
CA ASP A 394 10.72 6.54 12.61
C ASP A 394 10.41 5.42 11.59
N GLU A 395 10.84 5.54 10.34
CA GLU A 395 10.39 4.65 9.25
C GLU A 395 11.55 4.02 8.46
N SER A 396 12.76 4.58 8.56
CA SER A 396 13.93 4.11 7.80
C SER A 396 14.32 2.68 8.14
N ALA A 397 14.25 2.26 9.41
CA ALA A 397 14.53 0.90 9.83
C ALA A 397 13.56 -0.11 9.18
N VAL A 398 12.23 0.07 9.35
CA VAL A 398 11.23 -0.85 8.78
C VAL A 398 11.25 -0.87 7.25
N LEU A 399 11.40 0.29 6.60
CA LEU A 399 11.48 0.36 5.14
C LEU A 399 12.78 -0.27 4.62
N GLY A 400 13.87 -0.16 5.36
CA GLY A 400 15.14 -0.82 5.08
C GLY A 400 15.06 -2.34 5.19
N ALA A 401 14.43 -2.84 6.25
CA ALA A 401 14.12 -4.26 6.42
C ALA A 401 13.27 -4.81 5.27
N ALA A 402 12.26 -4.06 4.82
CA ALA A 402 11.45 -4.46 3.67
C ALA A 402 12.26 -4.51 2.36
N PHE A 403 13.11 -3.51 2.10
CA PHE A 403 14.02 -3.53 0.95
C PHE A 403 15.00 -4.71 1.01
N TYR A 404 15.52 -5.03 2.19
CA TYR A 404 16.40 -6.17 2.41
C TYR A 404 15.68 -7.50 2.17
N GLY A 405 14.49 -7.69 2.76
CA GLY A 405 13.63 -8.86 2.53
C GLY A 405 13.30 -9.10 1.07
N ALA A 406 13.01 -8.02 0.34
CA ALA A 406 12.73 -8.05 -1.08
C ALA A 406 13.91 -8.54 -1.95
N THR A 407 15.16 -8.53 -1.44
CA THR A 407 16.31 -9.13 -2.15
C THR A 407 16.31 -10.67 -2.13
N PHE A 408 15.65 -11.28 -1.14
CA PHE A 408 15.57 -12.75 -1.01
C PHE A 408 14.42 -13.36 -1.82
N SER A 409 13.42 -12.57 -2.20
CA SER A 409 12.24 -13.05 -2.92
C SER A 409 12.34 -12.81 -4.43
N LYS A 410 12.11 -13.89 -5.19
CA LYS A 410 12.07 -13.86 -6.67
C LYS A 410 10.84 -13.11 -7.23
N SER A 411 9.86 -12.81 -6.39
CA SER A 411 8.65 -12.09 -6.77
C SER A 411 8.89 -10.59 -6.96
N PHE A 412 9.97 -10.05 -6.39
CA PHE A 412 10.31 -8.63 -6.46
C PHE A 412 11.54 -8.38 -7.34
N ARG A 413 11.55 -7.22 -8.01
CA ARG A 413 12.73 -6.70 -8.72
C ARG A 413 13.25 -5.48 -7.96
N THR A 414 14.33 -5.67 -7.21
CA THR A 414 15.02 -4.60 -6.46
C THR A 414 16.29 -4.14 -7.18
N LYS A 415 16.80 -2.95 -6.81
CA LYS A 415 18.16 -2.54 -7.16
C LYS A 415 19.12 -3.58 -6.55
N PRO A 416 20.12 -4.12 -7.28
CA PRO A 416 21.05 -5.08 -6.72
C PRO A 416 21.77 -4.49 -5.50
N LEU A 417 21.72 -5.24 -4.41
CA LEU A 417 22.20 -4.86 -3.08
C LEU A 417 23.00 -6.03 -2.50
N THR A 418 24.09 -5.72 -1.83
CA THR A 418 24.84 -6.68 -1.02
C THR A 418 25.16 -6.01 0.31
N VAL A 419 24.88 -6.73 1.40
CA VAL A 419 25.07 -6.27 2.77
C VAL A 419 26.01 -7.24 3.46
N HIS A 420 27.14 -6.72 3.96
CA HIS A 420 28.08 -7.46 4.78
C HIS A 420 27.92 -6.96 6.21
N GLU A 421 27.28 -7.77 7.05
CA GLU A 421 27.12 -7.52 8.48
C GLU A 421 28.38 -7.98 9.23
N ALA A 422 28.69 -7.36 10.38
CA ALA A 422 29.83 -7.71 11.22
C ALA A 422 29.40 -8.37 12.53
N SER A 423 30.18 -9.33 13.02
CA SER A 423 30.02 -9.88 14.37
C SER A 423 30.24 -8.78 15.41
N VAL A 424 29.28 -8.61 16.32
CA VAL A 424 29.40 -7.71 17.48
C VAL A 424 30.27 -8.33 18.58
N TYR A 425 30.44 -9.65 18.57
CA TYR A 425 31.14 -10.38 19.63
C TYR A 425 32.27 -11.29 19.11
N SER A 426 33.37 -11.31 19.84
CA SER A 426 34.47 -12.28 19.70
C SER A 426 34.13 -13.58 20.43
N MET A 427 34.41 -14.72 19.82
CA MET A 427 34.12 -16.04 20.41
C MET A 427 35.27 -17.05 20.23
N GLU A 428 35.41 -17.94 21.21
CA GLU A 428 36.37 -19.03 21.21
C GLU A 428 35.74 -20.37 21.63
N GLY A 429 36.32 -21.47 21.15
CA GLY A 429 35.98 -22.83 21.56
C GLY A 429 37.08 -23.45 22.41
N VAL A 430 36.74 -23.96 23.60
CA VAL A 430 37.69 -24.56 24.55
C VAL A 430 37.35 -26.02 24.79
N GLY A 431 38.27 -26.93 24.49
CA GLY A 431 38.11 -28.37 24.78
C GLY A 431 38.39 -28.66 26.25
N MET A 432 37.36 -28.86 27.06
CA MET A 432 37.45 -28.95 28.53
C MET A 432 38.43 -30.04 29.00
N ASP A 433 38.42 -31.19 28.31
CA ASP A 433 39.21 -32.37 28.64
C ASP A 433 40.50 -32.49 27.81
N VAL A 434 40.82 -31.46 27.01
CA VAL A 434 41.71 -31.60 25.85
C VAL A 434 42.71 -30.45 25.64
N SER A 435 42.37 -29.21 25.99
CA SER A 435 43.28 -28.06 25.89
C SER A 435 42.92 -26.93 26.86
N GLU A 436 43.89 -26.44 27.63
CA GLU A 436 43.70 -25.26 28.50
C GLU A 436 43.52 -23.95 27.71
N HIS A 437 43.94 -23.92 26.45
CA HIS A 437 43.91 -22.74 25.58
C HIS A 437 42.79 -22.87 24.55
N GLY A 438 42.03 -21.80 24.34
CA GLY A 438 40.91 -21.74 23.40
C GLY A 438 41.34 -21.59 21.95
N THR A 439 40.55 -22.18 21.04
CA THR A 439 40.60 -21.88 19.61
C THR A 439 39.71 -20.68 19.34
N LEU A 440 40.31 -19.53 19.01
CA LEU A 440 39.57 -18.34 18.57
C LEU A 440 38.79 -18.69 17.30
N LEU A 441 37.46 -18.54 17.33
CA LEU A 441 36.58 -18.77 16.19
C LEU A 441 36.50 -17.52 15.33
N TRP A 442 36.17 -16.38 15.94
CA TRP A 442 36.14 -15.08 15.26
C TRP A 442 36.31 -13.95 16.27
N LYS A 443 36.61 -12.76 15.74
CA LYS A 443 36.65 -11.51 16.50
C LYS A 443 35.41 -10.68 16.21
N GLU A 444 35.12 -9.73 17.10
CA GLU A 444 34.33 -8.53 16.78
C GLU A 444 34.85 -7.92 15.45
N GLY A 445 33.93 -7.47 14.59
CA GLY A 445 34.23 -6.98 13.25
C GLY A 445 34.33 -8.05 12.15
N ALA A 446 34.28 -9.35 12.47
CA ALA A 446 34.31 -10.40 11.45
C ALA A 446 33.03 -10.41 10.58
N SER A 447 33.17 -10.42 9.25
CA SER A 447 32.03 -10.46 8.32
C SER A 447 31.20 -11.73 8.51
N LEU A 448 29.87 -11.57 8.44
CA LEU A 448 28.90 -12.66 8.52
C LEU A 448 28.35 -13.05 7.14
N PRO A 449 27.98 -14.33 6.91
CA PRO A 449 28.25 -15.47 7.78
C PRO A 449 29.73 -15.86 7.80
N THR A 450 30.20 -16.45 8.89
CA THR A 450 31.55 -17.00 9.01
C THR A 450 31.54 -18.42 9.57
N ASN A 451 32.38 -19.29 9.02
CA ASN A 451 32.49 -20.70 9.37
C ASN A 451 33.90 -20.99 9.86
N ASN A 452 34.02 -21.55 11.07
CA ASN A 452 35.30 -21.86 11.70
C ASN A 452 35.32 -23.29 12.24
N THR A 453 36.51 -23.80 12.49
CA THR A 453 36.72 -25.20 12.89
C THR A 453 37.54 -25.28 14.17
N ILE A 454 37.03 -26.03 15.15
CA ILE A 454 37.74 -26.41 16.36
C ILE A 454 38.38 -27.77 16.09
N SER A 455 39.71 -27.80 16.01
CA SER A 455 40.46 -29.04 15.81
C SER A 455 40.95 -29.59 17.15
N LEU A 456 40.59 -30.84 17.44
CA LEU A 456 40.95 -31.55 18.67
C LEU A 456 41.74 -32.83 18.36
N PRO A 457 42.53 -33.34 19.32
CA PRO A 457 43.03 -34.73 19.30
C PRO A 457 41.92 -35.76 18.98
N PRO A 458 42.27 -36.91 18.38
CA PRO A 458 41.30 -37.85 17.84
C PRO A 458 40.65 -38.69 18.94
N ARG A 459 39.77 -38.10 19.76
CA ARG A 459 39.00 -38.76 20.82
C ARG A 459 37.65 -38.07 21.07
N ASP A 460 36.73 -38.79 21.69
CA ASP A 460 35.48 -38.23 22.23
C ASP A 460 35.82 -37.08 23.20
N ALA A 461 35.09 -35.98 23.10
CA ALA A 461 35.48 -34.71 23.74
C ALA A 461 34.29 -33.77 24.02
N THR A 462 34.44 -33.01 25.12
CA THR A 462 33.57 -31.89 25.48
C THR A 462 34.23 -30.57 25.09
N VAL A 463 33.49 -29.69 24.41
CA VAL A 463 33.94 -28.34 24.03
C VAL A 463 32.93 -27.31 24.52
N VAL A 464 33.39 -26.23 25.12
CA VAL A 464 32.56 -25.06 25.42
C VAL A 464 32.87 -23.96 24.41
N VAL A 465 31.86 -23.54 23.65
CA VAL A 465 31.87 -22.33 22.83
C VAL A 465 31.40 -21.17 23.71
N LYS A 466 32.22 -20.12 23.78
CA LYS A 466 32.04 -19.00 24.71
C LYS A 466 32.51 -17.68 24.10
N TYR A 467 32.02 -16.57 24.65
CA TYR A 467 32.54 -15.24 24.38
C TYR A 467 33.95 -15.07 24.98
N THR A 468 34.78 -14.23 24.37
CA THR A 468 36.06 -13.83 24.99
C THR A 468 35.80 -12.90 26.18
N ALA A 469 36.75 -12.82 27.12
CA ALA A 469 36.55 -12.12 28.40
C ALA A 469 36.28 -10.60 28.28
N ASP A 470 36.72 -10.00 27.18
CA ASP A 470 36.53 -8.60 26.79
C ASP A 470 35.28 -8.36 25.91
N SER A 471 34.53 -9.42 25.59
CA SER A 471 33.46 -9.40 24.59
C SER A 471 32.17 -10.11 25.06
N ILE A 472 31.98 -10.25 26.37
CA ILE A 472 30.77 -10.87 26.94
C ILE A 472 29.57 -9.90 26.75
N PRO A 473 28.45 -10.33 26.15
CA PRO A 473 27.25 -9.51 26.04
C PRO A 473 26.67 -9.15 27.42
N HIS A 474 26.02 -8.00 27.51
CA HIS A 474 25.32 -7.57 28.73
C HIS A 474 24.18 -8.54 29.09
N ASP A 475 24.00 -8.80 30.39
CA ASP A 475 23.18 -9.88 31.00
C ASP A 475 23.53 -11.32 30.60
N GLN A 476 24.62 -11.58 29.88
CA GLN A 476 24.97 -12.94 29.42
C GLN A 476 26.19 -13.50 30.15
N GLN A 477 26.23 -14.83 30.28
CA GLN A 477 27.41 -15.54 30.76
C GLN A 477 28.42 -15.71 29.63
N ALA A 478 29.71 -15.87 29.98
CA ALA A 478 30.76 -16.12 29.00
C ALA A 478 30.45 -17.38 28.17
N ALA A 479 30.07 -18.49 28.82
CA ALA A 479 29.69 -19.72 28.14
C ALA A 479 28.36 -19.55 27.39
N TYR A 480 28.36 -19.88 26.10
CA TYR A 480 27.16 -19.88 25.25
C TYR A 480 26.61 -21.29 25.05
N MET A 481 27.46 -22.25 24.66
CA MET A 481 27.02 -23.63 24.47
C MET A 481 28.12 -24.65 24.73
N GLN A 482 27.71 -25.82 25.19
CA GLN A 482 28.53 -27.02 25.28
C GLN A 482 28.25 -27.92 24.07
N LEU A 483 29.30 -28.46 23.47
CA LEU A 483 29.28 -29.42 22.38
C LEU A 483 29.94 -30.71 22.87
N ASN A 484 29.24 -31.85 22.73
CA ASN A 484 29.81 -33.16 23.02
C ASN A 484 29.91 -33.96 21.72
N VAL A 485 31.13 -34.38 21.38
CA VAL A 485 31.41 -35.24 20.23
C VAL A 485 31.64 -36.66 20.70
N THR A 486 30.94 -37.61 20.06
CA THR A 486 31.08 -39.04 20.37
C THR A 486 31.19 -39.93 19.13
N GLY A 487 31.74 -41.12 19.34
CA GLY A 487 31.89 -42.17 18.31
C GLY A 487 33.27 -42.25 17.67
N VAL A 488 34.28 -41.54 18.21
CA VAL A 488 35.66 -41.59 17.71
C VAL A 488 36.28 -42.96 17.96
N ASP A 489 36.02 -43.59 19.10
CA ASP A 489 36.44 -44.98 19.40
C ASP A 489 36.04 -45.95 18.28
N GLY A 490 34.79 -45.87 17.80
CA GLY A 490 34.27 -46.73 16.74
C GLY A 490 34.99 -46.48 15.41
N ALA A 491 35.16 -45.22 15.03
CA ALA A 491 35.87 -44.84 13.81
C ALA A 491 37.36 -45.25 13.82
N LEU A 492 38.04 -45.14 14.96
CA LEU A 492 39.42 -45.60 15.12
C LEU A 492 39.53 -47.14 15.09
N ALA A 493 38.56 -47.85 15.67
CA ALA A 493 38.49 -49.31 15.61
C ALA A 493 38.31 -49.83 14.17
N GLU A 494 37.49 -49.18 13.34
CA GLU A 494 37.36 -49.50 11.90
C GLU A 494 38.67 -49.31 11.11
N MET A 495 39.54 -48.41 11.56
CA MET A 495 40.87 -48.18 10.98
C MET A 495 41.97 -49.01 11.64
N ASN A 496 41.65 -49.78 12.69
CA ASN A 496 42.60 -50.54 13.51
C ASN A 496 43.74 -49.66 14.08
N LEU A 497 43.42 -48.45 14.54
CA LEU A 497 44.38 -47.49 15.13
C LEU A 497 44.13 -47.34 16.64
N SER A 498 45.20 -47.31 17.44
CA SER A 498 45.12 -46.78 18.81
C SER A 498 45.01 -45.25 18.82
N TYR A 499 44.67 -44.67 19.97
CA TYR A 499 44.70 -43.22 20.17
C TYR A 499 46.09 -42.60 19.90
N GLU A 500 47.17 -43.24 20.36
CA GLU A 500 48.53 -42.75 20.09
C GLU A 500 48.90 -42.89 18.62
N GLU A 501 48.50 -43.99 17.95
CA GLU A 501 48.74 -44.16 16.52
C GLU A 501 47.97 -43.13 15.69
N ALA A 502 46.70 -42.87 16.02
CA ALA A 502 45.88 -41.87 15.36
C ALA A 502 46.46 -40.46 15.52
N ALA A 503 46.88 -40.09 16.74
CA ALA A 503 47.51 -38.80 17.01
C ALA A 503 48.87 -38.66 16.29
N ALA A 504 49.69 -39.71 16.27
CA ALA A 504 50.96 -39.73 15.53
C ALA A 504 50.77 -39.63 14.00
N ALA A 505 49.66 -40.17 13.48
CA ALA A 505 49.25 -39.99 12.08
C ALA A 505 48.58 -38.62 11.79
N ASN A 506 48.52 -37.70 12.77
CA ASN A 506 47.84 -36.41 12.66
C ASN A 506 46.33 -36.53 12.30
N VAL A 507 45.69 -37.63 12.72
CA VAL A 507 44.23 -37.77 12.72
C VAL A 507 43.69 -36.84 13.81
N ARG A 508 42.59 -36.14 13.52
CA ARG A 508 41.99 -35.13 14.42
C ARG A 508 40.48 -35.11 14.31
N VAL A 509 39.80 -34.64 15.36
CA VAL A 509 38.37 -34.28 15.30
C VAL A 509 38.27 -32.81 14.91
N ASP A 510 37.65 -32.52 13.77
CA ASP A 510 37.31 -31.16 13.34
C ASP A 510 35.82 -30.91 13.64
N ILE A 511 35.49 -29.93 14.49
CA ILE A 511 34.11 -29.49 14.78
C ILE A 511 33.87 -28.13 14.10
N GLY A 512 32.93 -28.09 13.18
CA GLY A 512 32.47 -26.85 12.55
C GLY A 512 31.52 -26.06 13.43
N VAL A 513 31.76 -24.75 13.53
CA VAL A 513 30.88 -23.76 14.17
C VAL A 513 30.67 -22.59 13.20
N GLU A 514 29.42 -22.26 12.93
CA GLU A 514 28.98 -21.18 12.06
C GLU A 514 28.42 -20.02 12.88
N HIS A 515 28.83 -18.80 12.54
CA HIS A 515 28.07 -17.60 12.87
C HIS A 515 27.27 -17.22 11.61
N THR A 516 25.97 -17.48 11.64
CA THR A 516 25.05 -17.40 10.49
C THR A 516 24.73 -15.96 10.07
N SER A 517 24.11 -15.79 8.90
CA SER A 517 23.57 -14.50 8.42
C SER A 517 22.44 -13.94 9.27
N PHE A 518 21.83 -14.76 10.15
CA PHE A 518 20.85 -14.32 11.16
C PHE A 518 21.53 -13.85 12.46
N SER A 519 22.86 -13.89 12.52
CA SER A 519 23.69 -13.71 13.72
C SER A 519 23.39 -14.74 14.84
N LEU A 520 22.97 -15.95 14.45
CA LEU A 520 22.93 -17.11 15.35
C LEU A 520 24.26 -17.86 15.28
N VAL A 521 24.75 -18.33 16.42
CA VAL A 521 25.92 -19.20 16.53
C VAL A 521 25.47 -20.66 16.62
N LEU A 522 25.81 -21.47 15.62
CA LEU A 522 25.33 -22.84 15.48
C LEU A 522 26.48 -23.84 15.20
N PRO A 523 26.44 -25.06 15.75
CA PRO A 523 27.31 -26.14 15.35
C PRO A 523 26.86 -26.70 13.98
N THR A 524 27.80 -27.08 13.11
CA THR A 524 27.48 -27.59 11.77
C THR A 524 27.73 -29.09 11.63
N ALA A 525 28.95 -29.57 11.86
CA ALA A 525 29.31 -30.99 11.82
C ALA A 525 30.54 -31.28 12.69
N ALA A 526 30.63 -32.51 13.21
CA ALA A 526 31.87 -33.06 13.75
C ALA A 526 32.36 -34.17 12.82
N GLU A 527 33.64 -34.12 12.44
CA GLU A 527 34.27 -35.10 11.55
C GLU A 527 35.62 -35.56 12.08
N LEU A 528 35.88 -36.87 12.03
CA LEU A 528 37.23 -37.40 12.16
C LEU A 528 37.94 -37.24 10.82
N VAL A 529 38.97 -36.39 10.80
CA VAL A 529 39.76 -36.09 9.61
C VAL A 529 41.01 -36.94 9.61
N VAL A 530 41.12 -37.78 8.58
CA VAL A 530 42.20 -38.74 8.38
C VAL A 530 43.06 -38.24 7.22
N PRO A 531 44.27 -37.73 7.48
CA PRO A 531 45.13 -37.20 6.42
C PRO A 531 45.58 -38.32 5.47
N ALA A 532 45.89 -37.94 4.23
CA ALA A 532 46.36 -38.90 3.24
C ALA A 532 47.73 -39.49 3.66
N PRO A 533 47.96 -40.81 3.48
CA PRO A 533 49.17 -41.48 3.97
C PRO A 533 50.44 -40.99 3.25
N ALA A 534 51.22 -40.16 3.94
CA ALA A 534 52.53 -39.71 3.49
C ALA A 534 53.52 -40.88 3.34
N SER A 535 54.39 -40.83 2.33
CA SER A 535 55.43 -41.85 2.13
C SER A 535 56.58 -41.62 3.11
N HIS A 536 56.53 -42.26 4.28
CA HIS A 536 57.65 -42.78 5.10
C HIS A 536 57.21 -42.95 6.58
N ASP A 537 56.49 -44.03 6.93
CA ASP A 537 56.62 -44.71 8.23
C ASP A 537 55.78 -46.00 8.35
N GLY A 538 55.92 -46.76 9.44
CA GLY A 538 55.19 -48.01 9.68
C GLY A 538 53.66 -47.85 9.74
N LEU A 539 53.16 -46.73 10.28
CA LEU A 539 51.73 -46.41 10.33
C LEU A 539 51.09 -46.26 8.93
N THR A 540 51.89 -45.95 7.90
CA THR A 540 51.41 -45.76 6.53
C THR A 540 50.75 -47.03 5.97
N GLY A 541 51.05 -48.22 6.50
CA GLY A 541 50.46 -49.50 6.07
C GLY A 541 48.95 -49.60 6.33
N LYS A 542 48.54 -49.47 7.61
CA LYS A 542 47.12 -49.53 8.04
C LYS A 542 46.26 -48.53 7.28
N LEU A 543 46.75 -47.28 7.17
CA LEU A 543 46.06 -46.22 6.44
C LEU A 543 46.00 -46.51 4.94
N LYS A 544 47.07 -46.97 4.27
CA LYS A 544 46.99 -47.32 2.84
C LYS A 544 45.98 -48.42 2.55
N GLU A 545 45.91 -49.44 3.41
CA GLU A 545 44.93 -50.52 3.31
C GLU A 545 43.50 -49.96 3.40
N TRP A 546 43.18 -49.22 4.46
CA TRP A 546 41.86 -48.59 4.64
C TRP A 546 41.51 -47.54 3.57
N PHE A 547 42.49 -46.83 3.01
CA PHE A 547 42.27 -45.96 1.85
C PHE A 547 41.91 -46.75 0.59
N SER A 548 42.50 -47.94 0.38
CA SER A 548 42.29 -48.78 -0.80
C SER A 548 40.98 -49.60 -0.81
N VAL A 549 40.46 -50.00 0.35
CA VAL A 549 39.24 -50.84 0.47
C VAL A 549 37.99 -50.15 -0.12
N GLY A 550 37.97 -48.82 -0.22
CA GLY A 550 36.82 -48.05 -0.73
C GLY A 550 36.67 -47.96 -2.25
N ALA A 551 37.59 -48.51 -3.05
CA ALA A 551 37.64 -48.27 -4.51
C ALA A 551 36.85 -49.28 -5.38
N GLY A 552 36.16 -50.25 -4.77
CA GLY A 552 35.52 -51.36 -5.48
C GLY A 552 34.00 -51.24 -5.63
N GLY A 553 33.49 -50.32 -6.48
CA GLY A 553 32.02 -50.16 -6.55
C GLY A 553 31.38 -49.21 -7.56
N ALA A 554 31.89 -49.05 -8.79
CA ALA A 554 31.10 -48.44 -9.87
C ALA A 554 31.57 -48.86 -11.28
N LYS A 555 30.87 -49.82 -11.90
CA LYS A 555 30.83 -49.97 -13.36
C LYS A 555 29.42 -49.60 -13.82
N GLY A 556 29.31 -48.48 -14.51
CA GLY A 556 28.12 -48.04 -15.23
C GLY A 556 28.58 -47.35 -16.50
N GLU A 557 28.08 -47.79 -17.65
CA GLU A 557 28.46 -47.25 -18.96
C GLU A 557 27.76 -45.92 -19.19
N GLU A 558 28.47 -44.94 -19.77
CA GLU A 558 27.82 -44.02 -20.69
C GLU A 558 28.81 -43.60 -21.78
N LYS A 559 28.40 -43.79 -23.05
CA LYS A 559 29.13 -43.28 -24.21
C LYS A 559 28.84 -41.81 -24.37
N ASN A 560 29.84 -41.03 -24.78
CA ASN A 560 29.58 -39.97 -25.76
C ASN A 560 30.74 -39.87 -26.75
N GLU A 561 30.36 -39.71 -28.02
CA GLU A 561 31.28 -39.62 -29.16
C GLU A 561 31.64 -38.16 -29.47
N ASN A 562 32.66 -38.01 -30.31
CA ASN A 562 33.17 -36.78 -30.93
C ASN A 562 33.99 -35.84 -30.03
N GLY A 563 35.28 -35.77 -30.34
CA GLY A 563 36.16 -34.68 -29.90
C GLY A 563 36.55 -33.78 -31.06
N THR A 564 37.17 -32.64 -30.73
CA THR A 564 38.29 -32.10 -31.50
C THR A 564 39.33 -31.55 -30.54
N THR A 565 40.60 -31.80 -30.83
CA THR A 565 41.78 -31.45 -30.04
C THR A 565 42.23 -30.00 -30.23
N THR A 566 42.85 -29.40 -29.18
CA THR A 566 44.23 -28.85 -29.21
C THR A 566 44.66 -28.36 -27.82
N ASP A 567 45.79 -28.90 -27.32
CA ASP A 567 46.95 -28.24 -26.66
C ASP A 567 46.77 -26.97 -25.80
N SER A 568 47.48 -26.76 -24.67
CA SER A 568 48.43 -27.59 -23.90
C SER A 568 48.76 -26.89 -22.57
N THR A 569 49.05 -27.63 -21.48
CA THR A 569 50.11 -27.35 -20.47
C THR A 569 50.07 -28.38 -19.32
N THR A 570 51.20 -29.04 -19.05
CA THR A 570 51.64 -29.70 -17.79
C THR A 570 50.61 -30.40 -16.86
N PRO A 571 50.71 -31.73 -16.66
CA PRO A 571 49.99 -32.40 -15.57
C PRO A 571 50.67 -32.17 -14.21
N THR A 572 49.97 -31.50 -13.30
CA THR A 572 50.28 -31.53 -11.85
C THR A 572 49.98 -32.94 -11.29
N PRO A 573 50.77 -33.48 -10.34
CA PRO A 573 50.44 -34.77 -9.72
C PRO A 573 49.09 -34.71 -8.99
N PRO A 574 48.33 -35.82 -8.93
CA PRO A 574 47.10 -35.84 -8.15
C PRO A 574 47.43 -35.74 -6.65
N HIS A 575 46.99 -34.65 -6.02
CA HIS A 575 47.00 -34.55 -4.56
C HIS A 575 46.11 -35.64 -3.97
N ALA A 576 46.68 -36.47 -3.09
CA ALA A 576 45.90 -37.43 -2.33
C ALA A 576 45.01 -36.68 -1.33
N GLN A 577 43.70 -36.90 -1.42
CA GLN A 577 42.68 -36.16 -0.67
C GLN A 577 42.49 -36.76 0.74
N GLU A 578 42.34 -35.91 1.77
CA GLU A 578 42.00 -36.36 3.13
C GLU A 578 40.66 -37.10 3.13
N LYS A 579 40.51 -38.14 3.96
CA LYS A 579 39.20 -38.79 4.20
C LYS A 579 38.57 -38.21 5.46
N ARG A 580 37.24 -38.08 5.45
CA ARG A 580 36.43 -37.49 6.53
C ARG A 580 35.34 -38.48 6.94
N ILE A 581 35.24 -38.78 8.23
CA ILE A 581 34.24 -39.68 8.81
C ILE A 581 33.34 -38.84 9.71
N LYS A 582 32.02 -38.84 9.48
CA LYS A 582 31.08 -38.10 10.31
C LYS A 582 30.97 -38.73 11.70
N LEU A 583 31.02 -37.89 12.73
CA LEU A 583 30.88 -38.26 14.13
C LEU A 583 29.50 -37.85 14.66
N THR A 584 29.15 -38.33 15.86
CA THR A 584 27.94 -37.85 16.55
C THR A 584 28.27 -36.54 17.26
N LEU A 585 27.48 -35.50 17.00
CA LEU A 585 27.60 -34.20 17.66
C LEU A 585 26.29 -33.88 18.37
N SER A 586 26.39 -33.50 19.64
CA SER A 586 25.26 -33.02 20.45
C SER A 586 25.60 -31.65 21.04
N SER A 587 24.58 -30.82 21.24
CA SER A 587 24.72 -29.45 21.73
C SER A 587 23.76 -29.15 22.87
N LEU A 588 24.26 -28.48 23.92
CA LEU A 588 23.50 -28.03 25.07
C LEU A 588 23.76 -26.52 25.29
N PRO A 589 22.74 -25.66 25.34
CA PRO A 589 22.90 -24.25 25.76
C PRO A 589 23.46 -24.16 27.19
N ALA A 590 24.34 -23.19 27.44
CA ALA A 590 25.08 -23.10 28.71
C ALA A 590 24.34 -22.31 29.80
N SER A 591 23.51 -21.32 29.44
CA SER A 591 22.64 -20.60 30.38
C SER A 591 21.17 -20.78 30.02
N LEU A 592 20.62 -19.94 29.13
CA LEU A 592 19.21 -19.93 28.80
C LEU A 592 18.88 -21.00 27.76
N GLN A 593 17.99 -21.93 28.11
CA GLN A 593 17.43 -22.88 27.15
C GLN A 593 16.44 -22.15 26.22
N PRO A 594 16.51 -22.33 24.89
CA PRO A 594 15.43 -21.96 23.96
C PRO A 594 14.12 -22.69 24.30
N MET A 595 12.99 -22.27 23.72
CA MET A 595 11.76 -23.05 23.89
C MET A 595 11.93 -24.44 23.23
N THR A 596 11.57 -25.49 23.95
CA THR A 596 11.56 -26.87 23.42
C THR A 596 10.47 -27.05 22.37
N VAL A 597 10.52 -28.14 21.60
CA VAL A 597 9.47 -28.46 20.61
C VAL A 597 8.11 -28.63 21.30
N ASP A 598 8.09 -29.26 22.48
CA ASP A 598 6.86 -29.51 23.25
C ASP A 598 6.27 -28.19 23.78
N LEU A 599 7.09 -27.32 24.40
CA LEU A 599 6.66 -26.00 24.87
C LEU A 599 6.14 -25.13 23.71
N LYS A 600 6.79 -25.17 22.53
CA LYS A 600 6.29 -24.49 21.32
C LYS A 600 4.93 -25.05 20.88
N GLY A 601 4.72 -26.37 20.99
CA GLY A 601 3.44 -27.01 20.70
C GLY A 601 2.33 -26.55 21.65
N GLU A 602 2.61 -26.51 22.94
CA GLU A 602 1.67 -26.04 23.98
C GLU A 602 1.31 -24.56 23.78
N SER A 603 2.30 -23.68 23.67
CA SER A 603 2.11 -22.26 23.38
C SER A 603 1.38 -22.01 22.06
N MET A 604 1.70 -22.75 20.99
CA MET A 604 1.00 -22.63 19.71
C MET A 604 -0.49 -22.99 19.85
N ASN A 605 -0.82 -24.09 20.54
CA ASN A 605 -2.21 -24.51 20.78
C ASN A 605 -2.98 -23.46 21.60
N LYS A 606 -2.36 -22.93 22.66
CA LYS A 606 -2.91 -21.87 23.52
C LYS A 606 -3.18 -20.59 22.73
N LEU A 607 -2.23 -20.12 21.92
CA LEU A 607 -2.40 -18.95 21.07
C LEU A 607 -3.42 -19.17 19.93
N MET A 608 -3.45 -20.36 19.32
CA MET A 608 -4.47 -20.71 18.31
C MET A 608 -5.89 -20.68 18.90
N ALA A 609 -6.09 -21.17 20.12
CA ALA A 609 -7.39 -21.13 20.79
C ALA A 609 -7.87 -19.68 21.02
N LEU A 610 -6.99 -18.79 21.50
CA LEU A 610 -7.28 -17.36 21.66
C LEU A 610 -7.62 -16.69 20.31
N ASN A 611 -6.78 -16.92 19.29
CA ASN A 611 -6.99 -16.36 17.94
C ASN A 611 -8.32 -16.84 17.32
N TYR A 612 -8.72 -18.08 17.57
CA TYR A 612 -10.00 -18.63 17.09
C TYR A 612 -11.20 -18.03 17.85
N ALA A 613 -11.11 -17.89 19.17
CA ALA A 613 -12.17 -17.29 19.98
C ALA A 613 -12.46 -15.85 19.53
N GLU A 614 -11.42 -15.01 19.42
CA GLU A 614 -11.56 -13.62 18.95
C GLU A 614 -12.10 -13.52 17.52
N ALA A 615 -11.69 -14.42 16.61
CA ALA A 615 -12.20 -14.42 15.24
C ALA A 615 -13.70 -14.77 15.18
N MET A 616 -14.15 -15.70 16.04
CA MET A 616 -15.57 -16.07 16.14
C MET A 616 -16.41 -14.97 16.81
N GLU A 617 -15.85 -14.28 17.81
CA GLU A 617 -16.49 -13.14 18.47
C GLU A 617 -16.60 -11.93 17.52
N GLY A 618 -15.52 -11.56 16.84
CA GLY A 618 -15.54 -10.50 15.82
C GLY A 618 -16.53 -10.77 14.68
N LEU A 619 -16.60 -12.02 14.19
CA LEU A 619 -17.59 -12.42 13.18
C LEU A 619 -19.02 -12.34 13.70
N ARG A 620 -19.24 -12.65 14.99
CA ARG A 620 -20.54 -12.48 15.66
C ARG A 620 -20.92 -11.02 15.77
N GLU A 621 -20.03 -10.14 16.23
CA GLU A 621 -20.27 -8.69 16.34
C GLU A 621 -20.52 -8.06 14.97
N GLU A 622 -19.74 -8.38 13.95
CA GLU A 622 -19.97 -7.91 12.58
C GLU A 622 -21.35 -8.34 12.05
N THR A 623 -21.73 -9.60 12.31
CA THR A 623 -23.05 -10.14 11.93
C THR A 623 -24.19 -9.48 12.72
N PHE A 624 -23.98 -9.17 14.00
CA PHE A 624 -24.93 -8.45 14.85
C PHE A 624 -25.16 -7.03 14.33
N ASN A 625 -24.08 -6.26 14.15
CA ASN A 625 -24.13 -4.88 13.65
C ASN A 625 -24.70 -4.81 12.23
N GLY A 626 -24.40 -5.78 11.38
CA GLY A 626 -24.97 -5.93 10.04
C GLY A 626 -26.47 -6.25 10.05
N PHE A 627 -26.92 -7.08 11.01
CA PHE A 627 -28.34 -7.37 11.19
C PHE A 627 -29.11 -6.17 11.75
N GLU A 628 -28.59 -5.47 12.76
CA GLU A 628 -29.16 -4.22 13.28
C GLU A 628 -29.28 -3.17 12.16
N SER A 629 -28.21 -2.96 11.38
CA SER A 629 -28.21 -2.06 10.22
C SER A 629 -29.27 -2.45 9.18
N LYS A 630 -29.50 -3.76 8.99
CA LYS A 630 -30.56 -4.27 8.11
C LYS A 630 -31.96 -3.96 8.66
N LEU A 631 -32.19 -4.01 9.97
CA LEU A 631 -33.47 -3.63 10.57
C LEU A 631 -33.78 -2.15 10.35
N TYR A 632 -32.80 -1.25 10.58
CA TYR A 632 -32.99 0.18 10.28
C TYR A 632 -33.26 0.45 8.79
N MET A 633 -32.58 -0.26 7.87
CA MET A 633 -32.87 -0.17 6.44
C MET A 633 -34.26 -0.70 6.09
N LEU A 634 -34.68 -1.83 6.67
CA LEU A 634 -36.01 -2.40 6.47
C LEU A 634 -37.11 -1.45 6.95
N LYS A 635 -36.92 -0.80 8.11
CA LYS A 635 -37.84 0.23 8.60
C LYS A 635 -38.01 1.36 7.58
N ALA A 636 -36.91 1.86 7.03
CA ALA A 636 -36.95 2.92 6.01
C ALA A 636 -37.68 2.48 4.73
N LEU A 637 -37.50 1.23 4.29
CA LEU A 637 -38.20 0.63 3.16
C LEU A 637 -39.72 0.50 3.40
N ILE A 638 -40.13 0.12 4.62
CA ILE A 638 -41.54 -0.02 5.03
C ILE A 638 -42.21 1.36 5.12
N GLU A 639 -41.59 2.32 5.82
CA GLU A 639 -42.16 3.65 6.07
C GLU A 639 -42.24 4.52 4.79
N ASN A 640 -41.40 4.26 3.79
CA ASN A 640 -41.33 4.96 2.50
C ASN A 640 -41.44 6.50 2.61
N VAL A 641 -40.74 7.08 3.57
CA VAL A 641 -40.81 8.52 3.86
C VAL A 641 -40.36 9.33 2.63
N ASP A 642 -41.20 10.29 2.24
CA ASP A 642 -41.05 11.13 1.03
C ASP A 642 -41.02 10.37 -0.31
N GLY A 643 -41.49 9.12 -0.37
CA GLY A 643 -41.50 8.31 -1.60
C GLY A 643 -40.11 7.81 -2.05
N LYS A 644 -39.10 7.91 -1.19
CA LYS A 644 -37.70 7.54 -1.50
C LYS A 644 -37.52 6.08 -1.89
N TYR A 645 -38.46 5.23 -1.48
CA TYR A 645 -38.46 3.78 -1.71
C TYR A 645 -39.69 3.33 -2.51
N ASP A 646 -40.28 4.22 -3.32
CA ASP A 646 -41.43 3.90 -4.18
C ASP A 646 -41.20 2.66 -5.05
N ALA A 647 -39.98 2.43 -5.56
CA ALA A 647 -39.67 1.23 -6.32
C ALA A 647 -39.86 -0.06 -5.49
N PHE A 648 -39.57 -0.02 -4.18
CA PHE A 648 -39.78 -1.14 -3.27
C PHE A 648 -41.25 -1.28 -2.91
N HIS A 649 -41.91 -0.19 -2.49
CA HIS A 649 -43.33 -0.19 -2.14
C HIS A 649 -44.20 -0.67 -3.31
N ASN A 650 -43.97 -0.15 -4.52
CA ASN A 650 -44.67 -0.55 -5.73
C ASN A 650 -44.40 -2.01 -6.13
N ALA A 651 -43.21 -2.56 -5.84
CA ALA A 651 -42.90 -3.95 -6.14
C ALA A 651 -43.34 -4.94 -5.04
N THR A 652 -43.86 -4.48 -3.90
CA THR A 652 -44.24 -5.32 -2.75
C THR A 652 -45.75 -5.61 -2.75
N LEU A 653 -46.14 -6.87 -2.56
CA LEU A 653 -47.55 -7.24 -2.42
C LEU A 653 -48.08 -6.85 -1.03
N PRO A 654 -49.37 -6.50 -0.87
CA PRO A 654 -49.92 -6.06 0.42
C PRO A 654 -49.76 -7.05 1.58
N GLU A 655 -49.69 -8.35 1.30
CA GLU A 655 -49.42 -9.42 2.25
C GLU A 655 -47.93 -9.55 2.61
N GLU A 656 -47.03 -9.31 1.66
CA GLU A 656 -45.58 -9.26 1.90
C GLU A 656 -45.24 -8.03 2.75
N MET A 657 -45.84 -6.87 2.49
CA MET A 657 -45.63 -5.65 3.30
C MET A 657 -46.02 -5.88 4.77
N ARG A 658 -47.19 -6.48 5.01
CA ARG A 658 -47.63 -6.87 6.36
C ARG A 658 -46.72 -7.93 7.00
N ALA A 659 -46.15 -8.84 6.20
CA ALA A 659 -45.17 -9.80 6.69
C ALA A 659 -43.84 -9.13 7.05
N LEU A 660 -43.38 -8.14 6.28
CA LEU A 660 -42.19 -7.33 6.57
C LEU A 660 -42.37 -6.47 7.82
N GLU A 661 -43.52 -5.80 7.98
CA GLU A 661 -43.87 -5.04 9.20
C GLU A 661 -43.81 -5.93 10.45
N SER A 662 -44.46 -7.10 10.39
CA SER A 662 -44.49 -8.07 11.48
C SER A 662 -43.09 -8.65 11.78
N ALA A 663 -42.34 -9.02 10.73
CA ALA A 663 -40.99 -9.55 10.88
C ALA A 663 -40.01 -8.49 11.43
N HIS A 664 -40.10 -7.24 10.99
CA HIS A 664 -39.32 -6.12 11.51
C HIS A 664 -39.59 -5.90 13.00
N ALA A 665 -40.87 -5.76 13.39
CA ALA A 665 -41.24 -5.56 14.80
C ALA A 665 -40.76 -6.72 15.68
N THR A 666 -41.00 -7.97 15.25
CA THR A 666 -40.56 -9.17 15.97
C THR A 666 -39.03 -9.22 16.11
N ALA A 667 -38.30 -8.94 15.03
CA ALA A 667 -36.85 -8.97 15.01
C ALA A 667 -36.21 -7.86 15.86
N LEU A 668 -36.83 -6.68 15.92
CA LEU A 668 -36.35 -5.57 16.74
C LEU A 668 -36.52 -5.88 18.24
N THR A 669 -37.70 -6.37 18.66
CA THR A 669 -37.89 -6.84 20.05
C THR A 669 -36.92 -7.97 20.41
N TRP A 670 -36.71 -8.92 19.51
CA TRP A 670 -35.71 -9.99 19.73
C TRP A 670 -34.27 -9.45 19.84
N LEU A 671 -33.91 -8.43 19.06
CA LEU A 671 -32.60 -7.78 19.13
C LEU A 671 -32.37 -7.13 20.50
N ASP A 672 -33.38 -6.42 21.01
CA ASP A 672 -33.35 -5.72 22.30
C ASP A 672 -33.34 -6.69 23.50
N GLU A 673 -34.11 -7.79 23.45
CA GLU A 673 -34.28 -8.73 24.57
C GLU A 673 -33.24 -9.86 24.61
N GLU A 674 -32.94 -10.47 23.46
CA GLU A 674 -32.08 -11.67 23.37
C GLU A 674 -30.76 -11.39 22.62
N GLY A 675 -30.79 -10.46 21.66
CA GLY A 675 -29.73 -10.24 20.66
C GLY A 675 -28.34 -10.06 21.25
N TRP A 676 -28.20 -9.33 22.36
CA TRP A 676 -26.90 -9.11 23.01
C TRP A 676 -26.19 -10.39 23.46
N SER A 677 -26.95 -11.46 23.76
CA SER A 677 -26.40 -12.78 24.14
C SER A 677 -26.54 -13.86 23.06
N ALA A 678 -27.22 -13.55 21.96
CA ALA A 678 -27.47 -14.49 20.88
C ALA A 678 -26.19 -14.97 20.17
N THR A 679 -26.16 -16.24 19.76
CA THR A 679 -25.06 -16.81 18.97
C THR A 679 -25.09 -16.34 17.51
N LEU A 680 -23.96 -16.49 16.81
CA LEU A 680 -23.85 -16.21 15.37
C LEU A 680 -24.96 -16.90 14.56
N GLU A 681 -25.26 -18.17 14.85
CA GLU A 681 -26.30 -18.94 14.16
C GLU A 681 -27.70 -18.36 14.41
N GLN A 682 -27.99 -17.92 15.65
CA GLN A 682 -29.27 -17.30 15.98
C GLN A 682 -29.46 -15.98 15.22
N ILE A 683 -28.45 -15.10 15.19
CA ILE A 683 -28.49 -13.83 14.45
C ILE A 683 -28.69 -14.08 12.95
N GLN A 684 -27.95 -15.02 12.36
CA GLN A 684 -28.09 -15.39 10.94
C GLN A 684 -29.48 -15.96 10.62
N LYS A 685 -30.06 -16.73 11.53
CA LYS A 685 -31.41 -17.30 11.40
C LYS A 685 -32.48 -16.20 11.35
N GLU A 686 -32.40 -15.19 12.23
CA GLU A 686 -33.33 -14.05 12.20
C GLU A 686 -33.14 -13.19 10.94
N ALA A 687 -31.89 -12.91 10.55
CA ALA A 687 -31.58 -12.20 9.31
C ALA A 687 -32.13 -12.90 8.05
N THR A 688 -32.15 -14.23 8.07
CA THR A 688 -32.66 -15.09 6.99
C THR A 688 -34.18 -15.06 6.88
N LYS A 689 -34.93 -15.03 8.01
CA LYS A 689 -36.41 -14.90 7.99
C LYS A 689 -36.85 -13.66 7.23
N ILE A 690 -36.21 -12.51 7.51
CA ILE A 690 -36.45 -11.25 6.80
C ILE A 690 -36.04 -11.36 5.33
N GLY A 691 -34.86 -11.93 5.07
CA GLY A 691 -34.36 -12.13 3.71
C GLY A 691 -35.33 -12.92 2.83
N ALA A 692 -35.97 -13.97 3.36
CA ALA A 692 -36.93 -14.78 2.62
C ALA A 692 -38.16 -14.00 2.12
N ILE A 693 -38.55 -12.92 2.81
CA ILE A 693 -39.67 -12.04 2.43
C ILE A 693 -39.18 -10.92 1.48
N GLU A 694 -37.98 -10.38 1.71
CA GLU A 694 -37.40 -9.33 0.86
C GLU A 694 -36.98 -9.80 -0.54
N GLN A 695 -36.51 -11.03 -0.71
CA GLN A 695 -35.90 -11.48 -1.97
C GLN A 695 -36.88 -11.45 -3.16
N PRO A 696 -38.13 -11.96 -3.06
CA PRO A 696 -39.11 -11.85 -4.15
C PRO A 696 -39.40 -10.41 -4.57
N VAL A 697 -39.43 -9.47 -3.61
CA VAL A 697 -39.58 -8.03 -3.89
C VAL A 697 -38.37 -7.51 -4.69
N LYS A 698 -37.15 -7.81 -4.24
CA LYS A 698 -35.90 -7.41 -4.89
C LYS A 698 -35.78 -7.98 -6.31
N GLU A 699 -36.22 -9.21 -6.53
CA GLU A 699 -36.29 -9.84 -7.85
C GLU A 699 -37.29 -9.13 -8.78
N ARG A 700 -38.50 -8.78 -8.30
CA ARG A 700 -39.47 -8.03 -9.11
C ARG A 700 -38.97 -6.63 -9.49
N ILE A 701 -38.30 -5.91 -8.57
CA ILE A 701 -37.64 -4.62 -8.89
C ILE A 701 -36.61 -4.81 -10.00
N ARG A 702 -35.72 -5.80 -9.86
CA ARG A 702 -34.66 -6.09 -10.84
C ARG A 702 -35.24 -6.44 -12.21
N ASN A 703 -36.25 -7.30 -12.26
CA ASN A 703 -36.91 -7.70 -13.50
C ASN A 703 -37.60 -6.51 -14.18
N GLY A 704 -38.24 -5.62 -13.41
CA GLY A 704 -38.82 -4.37 -13.91
C GLY A 704 -37.77 -3.43 -14.51
N GLN A 705 -36.61 -3.28 -13.85
CA GLN A 705 -35.50 -2.46 -14.36
C GLN A 705 -34.91 -3.00 -15.67
N VAL A 706 -34.64 -4.31 -15.75
CA VAL A 706 -34.11 -4.97 -16.97
C VAL A 706 -35.11 -4.82 -18.13
N LYS A 707 -36.40 -5.06 -17.87
CA LYS A 707 -37.47 -4.88 -18.86
C LYS A 707 -37.60 -3.44 -19.35
N ALA A 708 -37.49 -2.45 -18.46
CA ALA A 708 -37.55 -1.04 -18.83
C ALA A 708 -36.35 -0.61 -19.69
N ALA A 709 -35.15 -1.14 -19.42
CA ALA A 709 -33.96 -0.92 -20.25
C ALA A 709 -34.16 -1.49 -21.66
N ALA A 710 -34.56 -2.76 -21.78
CA ALA A 710 -34.82 -3.42 -23.07
C ALA A 710 -35.90 -2.69 -23.90
N LEU A 711 -36.95 -2.16 -23.26
CA LEU A 711 -37.97 -1.36 -23.93
C LEU A 711 -37.38 -0.04 -24.48
N GLY A 712 -36.55 0.63 -23.67
CA GLY A 712 -35.86 1.85 -24.07
C GLY A 712 -34.92 1.63 -25.26
N ASP A 713 -34.22 0.49 -25.32
CA ASP A 713 -33.32 0.15 -26.42
C ASP A 713 -34.06 -0.22 -27.71
N LEU A 714 -35.17 -0.96 -27.63
CA LEU A 714 -36.06 -1.17 -28.76
C LEU A 714 -36.62 0.17 -29.29
N GLN A 715 -37.03 1.09 -28.41
CA GLN A 715 -37.50 2.42 -28.82
C GLN A 715 -36.40 3.25 -29.50
N LYS A 716 -35.14 3.18 -29.03
CA LYS A 716 -33.99 3.80 -29.70
C LYS A 716 -33.76 3.19 -31.08
N ALA A 717 -33.81 1.86 -31.22
CA ALA A 717 -33.63 1.16 -32.49
C ALA A 717 -34.71 1.57 -33.52
N LEU A 718 -35.98 1.60 -33.12
CA LEU A 718 -37.09 2.08 -33.96
C LEU A 718 -36.90 3.55 -34.37
N PHE A 719 -36.48 4.42 -33.44
CA PHE A 719 -36.20 5.83 -33.75
C PHE A 719 -35.02 6.01 -34.72
N ALA A 720 -33.94 5.24 -34.54
CA ALA A 720 -32.80 5.23 -35.44
C ALA A 720 -33.21 4.76 -36.85
N GLY A 721 -33.96 3.66 -36.95
CA GLY A 721 -34.49 3.15 -38.21
C GLY A 721 -35.37 4.16 -38.95
N ARG A 722 -36.29 4.85 -38.26
CA ARG A 722 -37.10 5.94 -38.85
C ARG A 722 -36.24 7.11 -39.35
N THR A 723 -35.19 7.46 -38.59
CA THR A 723 -34.27 8.55 -38.96
C THR A 723 -33.50 8.18 -40.21
N PHE A 724 -32.99 6.95 -40.28
CA PHE A 724 -32.34 6.39 -41.47
C PHE A 724 -33.28 6.36 -42.68
N LEU A 725 -34.52 5.88 -42.55
CA LEU A 725 -35.47 5.87 -43.68
C LEU A 725 -35.70 7.26 -44.28
N LYS A 726 -35.73 8.30 -43.44
CA LYS A 726 -35.87 9.70 -43.89
C LYS A 726 -34.64 10.19 -44.68
N GLU A 727 -33.46 9.66 -44.39
CA GLU A 727 -32.22 9.96 -45.11
C GLU A 727 -32.06 9.07 -46.35
N ALA A 728 -32.37 7.78 -46.26
CA ALA A 728 -32.42 6.86 -47.38
C ALA A 728 -33.41 7.33 -48.46
N ARG A 729 -34.63 7.74 -48.07
CA ARG A 729 -35.62 8.35 -48.99
C ARG A 729 -35.16 9.68 -49.61
N LYS A 730 -34.22 10.40 -49.00
CA LYS A 730 -33.59 11.60 -49.61
C LYS A 730 -32.45 11.24 -50.58
N ASN A 731 -31.77 10.11 -50.38
CA ASN A 731 -30.74 9.60 -51.27
C ASN A 731 -31.31 8.87 -52.51
N LEU A 732 -32.62 8.60 -52.53
CA LEU A 732 -33.36 8.12 -53.72
C LEU A 732 -33.53 9.27 -54.74
N THR A 733 -32.52 9.50 -55.57
CA THR A 733 -32.61 10.36 -56.77
C THR A 733 -33.05 9.54 -57.99
N THR A 734 -33.59 10.20 -59.03
CA THR A 734 -34.02 9.55 -60.29
C THR A 734 -32.85 9.34 -61.26
N THR A 735 -31.65 9.10 -60.74
CA THR A 735 -30.37 8.96 -61.46
C THR A 735 -29.55 7.86 -60.81
N ASP A 736 -28.69 7.17 -61.57
CA ASP A 736 -27.99 5.92 -61.18
C ASP A 736 -26.95 6.03 -60.04
N GLU A 737 -27.01 7.07 -59.21
CA GLU A 737 -26.10 7.33 -58.09
C GLU A 737 -26.73 7.01 -56.71
N SER A 738 -27.97 6.49 -56.66
CA SER A 738 -28.61 6.15 -55.38
C SER A 738 -27.97 4.94 -54.70
N ARG A 739 -27.69 5.07 -53.40
CA ARG A 739 -27.06 4.01 -52.58
C ARG A 739 -27.99 2.84 -52.25
N TYR A 740 -29.31 3.02 -52.32
CA TYR A 740 -30.32 2.03 -51.92
C TYR A 740 -31.42 1.94 -53.00
N SER A 741 -32.08 0.80 -53.15
CA SER A 741 -33.27 0.69 -54.02
C SER A 741 -34.57 1.05 -53.27
N PHE A 742 -35.59 1.48 -54.02
CA PHE A 742 -36.93 1.74 -53.47
C PHE A 742 -37.48 0.52 -52.70
N LYS A 743 -37.30 -0.69 -53.24
CA LYS A 743 -37.77 -1.94 -52.63
C LYS A 743 -37.11 -2.17 -51.25
N GLU A 744 -35.80 -2.02 -51.14
CA GLU A 744 -35.06 -2.22 -49.88
C GLU A 744 -35.50 -1.21 -48.79
N VAL A 745 -35.77 0.04 -49.19
CA VAL A 745 -36.25 1.10 -48.29
C VAL A 745 -37.69 0.85 -47.84
N ASP A 746 -38.58 0.46 -48.76
CA ASP A 746 -39.98 0.15 -48.46
C ASP A 746 -40.11 -1.15 -47.62
N GLU A 747 -39.24 -2.14 -47.81
CA GLU A 747 -39.19 -3.36 -46.98
C GLU A 747 -38.77 -3.07 -45.54
N PHE A 748 -37.78 -2.21 -45.31
CA PHE A 748 -37.40 -1.79 -43.95
C PHE A 748 -38.47 -0.93 -43.28
N GLU A 749 -39.16 -0.07 -44.05
CA GLU A 749 -40.31 0.69 -43.55
C GLU A 749 -41.48 -0.21 -43.13
N ALA A 750 -41.75 -1.26 -43.90
CA ALA A 750 -42.74 -2.27 -43.54
C ALA A 750 -42.35 -3.03 -42.25
N HIS A 751 -41.06 -3.37 -42.07
CA HIS A 751 -40.56 -4.05 -40.86
C HIS A 751 -40.73 -3.19 -39.61
N LEU A 752 -40.25 -1.92 -39.64
CA LEU A 752 -40.46 -0.98 -38.53
C LEU A 752 -41.93 -0.79 -38.18
N PHE A 753 -42.80 -0.66 -39.20
CA PHE A 753 -44.24 -0.53 -38.99
C PHE A 753 -44.88 -1.78 -38.36
N GLN A 754 -44.40 -2.98 -38.70
CA GLN A 754 -44.85 -4.23 -38.07
C GLN A 754 -44.41 -4.29 -36.60
N THR A 755 -43.14 -4.03 -36.30
CA THR A 755 -42.62 -4.03 -34.92
C THR A 755 -43.36 -3.00 -34.04
N GLU A 756 -43.68 -1.83 -34.58
CA GLU A 756 -44.44 -0.79 -33.86
C GLU A 756 -45.90 -1.16 -33.60
N ASN A 757 -46.57 -1.81 -34.56
CA ASN A 757 -47.94 -2.28 -34.39
C ASN A 757 -48.04 -3.49 -33.44
N TRP A 758 -46.98 -4.29 -33.33
CA TRP A 758 -46.84 -5.31 -32.28
C TRP A 758 -46.63 -4.66 -30.90
N LEU A 759 -45.69 -3.71 -30.80
CA LEU A 759 -45.30 -3.11 -29.51
C LEU A 759 -46.39 -2.21 -28.91
N ARG A 760 -47.09 -1.42 -29.71
CA ARG A 760 -48.09 -0.44 -29.23
C ARG A 760 -49.21 -1.02 -28.36
N PRO A 761 -49.95 -2.09 -28.74
CA PRO A 761 -50.99 -2.68 -27.88
C PRO A 761 -50.40 -3.32 -26.62
N LEU A 762 -49.19 -3.89 -26.71
CA LEU A 762 -48.49 -4.50 -25.59
C LEU A 762 -48.09 -3.46 -24.54
N MET A 763 -47.44 -2.35 -24.96
CA MET A 763 -47.12 -1.21 -24.08
C MET A 763 -48.36 -0.65 -23.36
N ARG A 764 -49.50 -0.58 -24.06
CA ARG A 764 -50.75 -0.10 -23.45
C ARG A 764 -51.23 -1.06 -22.35
N LYS A 765 -51.27 -2.37 -22.62
CA LYS A 765 -51.68 -3.38 -21.64
C LYS A 765 -50.76 -3.39 -20.41
N ASP A 766 -49.47 -3.15 -20.62
CA ASP A 766 -48.45 -3.08 -19.57
C ASP A 766 -48.57 -1.83 -18.69
N GLY A 767 -48.93 -0.68 -19.29
CA GLY A 767 -49.24 0.55 -18.55
C GLY A 767 -50.60 0.53 -17.82
N GLU A 768 -51.45 -0.45 -18.10
CA GLU A 768 -52.71 -0.71 -17.39
C GLU A 768 -52.55 -1.77 -16.27
N ALA A 769 -51.40 -2.48 -16.21
CA ALA A 769 -51.09 -3.50 -15.21
C ALA A 769 -50.57 -2.90 -13.89
N LYS A 770 -50.75 -3.60 -12.76
CA LYS A 770 -50.17 -3.17 -11.48
C LYS A 770 -48.67 -3.46 -11.43
N PRO A 771 -47.85 -2.71 -10.66
CA PRO A 771 -46.39 -2.85 -10.73
C PRO A 771 -45.84 -4.19 -10.18
N TRP A 772 -46.67 -4.99 -9.51
CA TRP A 772 -46.37 -6.35 -9.04
C TRP A 772 -46.99 -7.47 -9.90
N GLU A 773 -47.71 -7.13 -10.98
CA GLU A 773 -48.30 -8.11 -11.90
C GLU A 773 -47.32 -8.46 -13.03
N GLU A 774 -47.40 -9.70 -13.54
CA GLU A 774 -46.58 -10.12 -14.68
C GLU A 774 -47.01 -9.38 -15.95
N GLY A 775 -46.07 -8.63 -16.54
CA GLY A 775 -46.38 -7.68 -17.59
C GLY A 775 -46.69 -8.31 -18.95
N ALA A 776 -47.16 -7.49 -19.89
CA ALA A 776 -47.67 -7.93 -21.19
C ALA A 776 -46.59 -8.47 -22.16
N TYR A 777 -45.31 -8.35 -21.81
CA TYR A 777 -44.13 -8.78 -22.55
C TYR A 777 -42.93 -8.88 -21.59
N THR A 778 -41.95 -9.69 -21.97
CA THR A 778 -40.68 -9.92 -21.27
C THR A 778 -39.55 -9.06 -21.83
N ALA A 779 -38.43 -8.94 -21.10
CA ALA A 779 -37.22 -8.30 -21.60
C ALA A 779 -36.68 -9.02 -22.86
N THR A 780 -36.66 -10.37 -22.84
CA THR A 780 -36.19 -11.20 -23.96
C THR A 780 -36.97 -10.95 -25.26
N GLU A 781 -38.30 -10.82 -25.20
CA GLU A 781 -39.12 -10.52 -26.39
C GLU A 781 -38.80 -9.13 -26.97
N LEU A 782 -38.53 -8.14 -26.11
CA LEU A 782 -38.11 -6.80 -26.53
C LEU A 782 -36.71 -6.79 -27.13
N GLU A 783 -35.76 -7.51 -26.53
CA GLU A 783 -34.39 -7.65 -27.04
C GLU A 783 -34.36 -8.33 -28.42
N VAL A 784 -35.14 -9.40 -28.60
CA VAL A 784 -35.26 -10.11 -29.89
C VAL A 784 -35.86 -9.18 -30.96
N ALA A 785 -36.91 -8.43 -30.63
CA ALA A 785 -37.49 -7.42 -31.53
C ALA A 785 -36.49 -6.29 -31.85
N GLY A 786 -35.72 -5.84 -30.85
CA GLY A 786 -34.72 -4.78 -30.99
C GLY A 786 -33.57 -5.18 -31.90
N ARG A 787 -33.02 -6.38 -31.70
CA ARG A 787 -31.99 -6.96 -32.57
C ARG A 787 -32.50 -7.13 -33.99
N SER A 788 -33.71 -7.66 -34.19
CA SER A 788 -34.30 -7.81 -35.52
C SER A 788 -34.44 -6.49 -36.29
N VAL A 789 -34.63 -5.36 -35.60
CA VAL A 789 -34.61 -4.01 -36.23
C VAL A 789 -33.18 -3.54 -36.50
N GLN A 790 -32.24 -3.79 -35.59
CA GLN A 790 -30.84 -3.42 -35.75
C GLN A 790 -30.14 -4.22 -36.87
N ASP A 791 -30.37 -5.53 -36.96
CA ASP A 791 -29.76 -6.39 -37.98
C ASP A 791 -30.16 -5.95 -39.40
N PHE A 792 -31.45 -5.63 -39.62
CA PHE A 792 -31.95 -5.10 -40.89
C PHE A 792 -31.33 -3.72 -41.22
N PHE A 793 -31.17 -2.86 -40.21
CA PHE A 793 -30.51 -1.56 -40.35
C PHE A 793 -29.01 -1.70 -40.68
N MET A 794 -28.31 -2.67 -40.09
CA MET A 794 -26.91 -2.97 -40.40
C MET A 794 -26.74 -3.51 -41.82
N GLU A 795 -27.58 -4.46 -42.25
CA GLU A 795 -27.53 -5.02 -43.61
C GLU A 795 -27.66 -3.94 -44.70
N LEU A 796 -28.49 -2.92 -44.45
CA LEU A 796 -28.64 -1.77 -45.35
C LEU A 796 -27.45 -0.80 -45.31
N THR A 797 -26.83 -0.58 -44.14
CA THR A 797 -25.78 0.44 -44.00
C THR A 797 -24.38 -0.04 -44.40
N GLU A 798 -24.09 -1.34 -44.31
CA GLU A 798 -22.77 -1.91 -44.64
C GLU A 798 -22.53 -2.11 -46.15
N ARG A 799 -23.54 -1.98 -47.01
CA ARG A 799 -23.37 -2.15 -48.47
C ARG A 799 -22.72 -0.94 -49.15
N LEU A 800 -21.82 -1.24 -50.09
CA LEU A 800 -21.17 -0.27 -50.99
C LEU A 800 -22.16 0.26 -52.05
N PRO A 801 -21.98 1.49 -52.55
CA PRO A 801 -22.85 2.05 -53.58
C PRO A 801 -22.76 1.26 -54.90
N ARG A 802 -23.89 1.13 -55.59
CA ARG A 802 -23.98 0.40 -56.87
C ARG A 802 -23.20 1.12 -57.97
N LYS A 803 -22.66 0.34 -58.91
CA LYS A 803 -22.06 0.84 -60.16
C LYS A 803 -23.09 0.65 -61.28
N ALA A 804 -23.21 1.61 -62.19
CA ALA A 804 -24.20 1.56 -63.26
C ALA A 804 -23.99 0.35 -64.18
N GLU A 805 -25.08 -0.34 -64.52
CA GLU A 805 -25.13 -1.39 -65.55
C GLU A 805 -26.06 -0.96 -66.70
N GLU A 806 -25.68 -1.32 -67.92
CA GLU A 806 -26.34 -0.87 -69.14
C GLU A 806 -27.71 -1.54 -69.36
N SER A 807 -28.61 -0.80 -70.00
CA SER A 807 -29.95 -1.27 -70.36
C SER A 807 -29.94 -2.37 -71.42
N VAL A 808 -30.54 -3.53 -71.13
CA VAL A 808 -31.09 -4.42 -72.15
C VAL A 808 -32.51 -4.84 -71.79
N THR A 809 -33.43 -4.54 -72.71
CA THR A 809 -34.81 -5.02 -72.71
C THR A 809 -34.88 -6.51 -73.08
N GLU A 810 -35.70 -7.32 -72.39
CA GLU A 810 -36.87 -7.95 -73.03
C GLU A 810 -37.78 -8.69 -72.04
N SER A 811 -38.84 -9.29 -72.58
CA SER A 811 -40.12 -9.58 -71.91
C SER A 811 -40.33 -11.02 -71.45
N ALA A 812 -41.23 -11.14 -70.46
CA ALA A 812 -42.31 -12.14 -70.36
C ALA A 812 -42.15 -13.41 -69.51
N THR A 813 -43.26 -13.65 -68.78
CA THR A 813 -43.90 -14.94 -68.39
C THR A 813 -43.30 -15.87 -67.32
N GLU A 814 -44.10 -16.01 -66.27
CA GLU A 814 -44.58 -17.27 -65.67
C GLU A 814 -43.60 -18.28 -65.02
N SER A 815 -43.55 -18.17 -63.69
CA SER A 815 -43.94 -19.23 -62.74
C SER A 815 -43.10 -20.49 -62.52
N SER A 816 -43.02 -20.82 -61.23
CA SER A 816 -43.04 -22.17 -60.62
C SER A 816 -41.73 -22.86 -60.22
N GLN A 817 -41.74 -23.25 -58.94
CA GLN A 817 -41.29 -24.53 -58.38
C GLN A 817 -39.79 -24.90 -58.29
N SER A 818 -39.28 -24.63 -57.07
CA SER A 818 -38.81 -25.64 -56.10
C SER A 818 -37.64 -26.57 -56.41
N THR A 819 -36.65 -26.50 -55.49
CA THR A 819 -35.86 -27.62 -54.93
C THR A 819 -35.04 -28.51 -55.88
N THR A 820 -33.72 -28.60 -55.65
CA THR A 820 -33.16 -29.78 -54.95
C THR A 820 -31.68 -29.61 -54.54
N SER A 821 -31.36 -30.36 -53.49
CA SER A 821 -30.09 -30.65 -52.81
C SER A 821 -28.83 -30.98 -53.65
N ALA A 822 -27.67 -30.43 -53.20
CA ALA A 822 -26.44 -31.15 -52.78
C ALA A 822 -25.63 -32.03 -53.80
N PRO A 823 -24.43 -32.56 -53.46
CA PRO A 823 -23.33 -32.06 -52.61
C PRO A 823 -21.91 -32.17 -53.26
N ALA A 824 -20.87 -31.83 -52.46
CA ALA A 824 -19.61 -32.58 -52.27
C ALA A 824 -18.26 -32.09 -52.86
N SER A 825 -17.21 -32.49 -52.11
CA SER A 825 -15.75 -32.57 -52.38
C SER A 825 -14.91 -31.29 -52.59
N GLU A 826 -14.06 -31.02 -51.58
CA GLU A 826 -12.56 -31.02 -51.62
C GLU A 826 -11.88 -30.83 -53.00
N ALA A 827 -10.78 -30.08 -53.18
CA ALA A 827 -9.58 -30.06 -52.34
C ALA A 827 -8.55 -28.94 -52.70
N SER A 828 -7.84 -28.48 -51.65
CA SER A 828 -6.38 -28.25 -51.55
C SER A 828 -5.56 -27.27 -52.44
N SER A 829 -4.56 -26.68 -51.75
CA SER A 829 -3.27 -26.14 -52.25
C SER A 829 -3.30 -24.79 -52.98
N SER A 830 -2.28 -23.93 -52.92
CA SER A 830 -1.11 -23.79 -52.01
C SER A 830 -0.49 -22.39 -52.22
N GLY A 831 0.36 -21.89 -51.30
CA GLY A 831 0.99 -20.57 -51.50
C GLY A 831 1.67 -19.96 -50.28
N THR A 832 2.63 -20.67 -49.69
CA THR A 832 3.52 -20.13 -48.63
C THR A 832 4.49 -19.09 -49.17
N HIS A 833 4.86 -18.09 -48.36
CA HIS A 833 6.28 -17.76 -48.16
C HIS A 833 6.57 -17.08 -46.82
N SER A 834 7.70 -17.45 -46.24
CA SER A 834 8.38 -16.92 -45.07
C SER A 834 9.33 -15.75 -45.45
N ASP A 835 9.70 -14.87 -44.50
CA ASP A 835 10.94 -15.02 -43.71
C ASP A 835 11.35 -13.77 -42.87
N ASN A 836 11.60 -14.03 -41.58
CA ASN A 836 12.78 -13.68 -40.75
C ASN A 836 13.50 -12.30 -40.68
N SER A 837 14.16 -12.16 -39.52
CA SER A 837 15.34 -11.34 -39.17
C SER A 837 15.15 -9.87 -38.71
N SER A 838 16.02 -9.26 -37.88
CA SER A 838 16.68 -9.70 -36.61
C SER A 838 17.52 -8.57 -35.99
N GLY A 839 17.45 -8.37 -34.66
CA GLY A 839 18.45 -7.65 -33.84
C GLY A 839 18.44 -6.11 -33.86
N THR A 840 18.99 -5.37 -32.89
CA THR A 840 19.46 -5.72 -31.52
C THR A 840 19.72 -4.43 -30.70
N GLN A 841 19.46 -4.47 -29.38
CA GLN A 841 20.04 -3.62 -28.30
C GLN A 841 20.10 -2.08 -28.46
N ASP A 842 19.50 -1.33 -27.52
CA ASP A 842 20.19 -0.92 -26.28
C ASP A 842 19.23 -0.37 -25.20
N THR A 843 19.68 -0.33 -23.95
CA THR A 843 19.02 0.32 -22.79
C THR A 843 20.03 1.23 -22.08
N PRO A 844 19.64 2.37 -21.47
CA PRO A 844 19.27 2.34 -20.03
C PRO A 844 18.34 3.48 -19.51
N GLY A 845 17.89 3.35 -18.24
CA GLY A 845 17.77 4.52 -17.33
C GLY A 845 16.38 4.88 -16.78
N THR A 846 16.02 4.32 -15.62
CA THR A 846 14.92 4.83 -14.75
C THR A 846 15.44 5.95 -13.84
N PRO A 847 14.57 6.91 -13.43
CA PRO A 847 14.48 7.18 -11.99
C PRO A 847 13.06 7.48 -11.45
N THR A 848 12.75 6.84 -10.32
CA THR A 848 11.77 7.22 -9.26
C THR A 848 12.51 7.98 -8.13
N PRO A 849 11.89 8.55 -7.07
CA PRO A 849 10.54 8.35 -6.46
C PRO A 849 9.74 9.69 -6.42
N PRO A 850 8.84 10.06 -5.46
CA PRO A 850 8.25 9.35 -4.30
C PRO A 850 6.74 9.58 -3.99
N ASN A 851 6.31 8.93 -2.90
CA ASN A 851 5.19 9.25 -1.97
C ASN A 851 3.76 8.76 -2.27
N LYS A 852 3.15 8.18 -1.22
CA LYS A 852 1.79 7.62 -1.15
C LYS A 852 0.72 8.39 -1.92
N SER A 853 0.04 7.68 -2.82
CA SER A 853 -1.38 7.83 -3.11
C SER A 853 -2.03 6.45 -3.04
N LYS A 854 -3.31 6.40 -2.64
CA LYS A 854 -4.18 5.27 -2.99
C LYS A 854 -4.20 5.09 -4.52
N SER A 855 -4.66 3.93 -4.98
CA SER A 855 -4.81 3.53 -6.40
C SER A 855 -5.25 4.66 -7.34
N SER A 856 -4.93 4.52 -8.64
CA SER A 856 -4.98 5.58 -9.68
C SER A 856 -5.94 6.74 -9.39
N GLY A 857 -5.37 7.95 -9.31
CA GLY A 857 -5.71 8.94 -8.27
C GLY A 857 -7.21 9.21 -8.05
N GLY A 858 -7.60 9.60 -6.82
CA GLY A 858 -9.01 9.58 -6.36
C GLY A 858 -10.08 10.35 -7.14
N ILE A 859 -9.73 11.19 -8.13
CA ILE A 859 -10.66 11.75 -9.14
C ILE A 859 -10.67 10.89 -10.41
N GLY A 860 -9.49 10.39 -10.82
CA GLY A 860 -9.26 9.54 -11.99
C GLY A 860 -10.13 8.29 -11.99
N GLN A 861 -10.06 7.43 -10.96
CA GLN A 861 -10.89 6.22 -10.86
C GLN A 861 -12.40 6.45 -11.12
N PRO A 862 -13.12 7.28 -10.34
CA PRO A 862 -14.55 7.51 -10.57
C PRO A 862 -14.81 8.23 -11.90
N LEU A 863 -13.88 9.07 -12.39
CA LEU A 863 -14.01 9.68 -13.72
C LEU A 863 -13.88 8.61 -14.83
N SER A 864 -12.93 7.68 -14.72
CA SER A 864 -12.72 6.61 -15.70
C SER A 864 -13.90 5.62 -15.73
N LEU A 865 -14.52 5.34 -14.58
CA LEU A 865 -15.79 4.60 -14.52
C LEU A 865 -16.91 5.31 -15.29
N LEU A 866 -17.16 6.59 -14.96
CA LEU A 866 -18.18 7.41 -15.63
C LEU A 866 -17.87 7.64 -17.12
N THR A 867 -16.61 7.53 -17.52
CA THR A 867 -16.14 7.69 -18.91
C THR A 867 -16.32 6.40 -19.70
N ALA A 868 -15.94 5.25 -19.15
CA ALA A 868 -16.12 3.93 -19.78
C ALA A 868 -17.60 3.55 -19.96
N GLN A 869 -18.49 4.11 -19.13
CA GLN A 869 -19.95 3.99 -19.25
C GLN A 869 -20.57 4.89 -20.34
N ASN A 870 -19.81 5.78 -20.99
CA ASN A 870 -20.36 6.61 -22.07
C ASN A 870 -20.40 5.83 -23.40
N PRO A 871 -21.58 5.59 -24.00
CA PRO A 871 -21.73 4.78 -25.21
C PRO A 871 -21.14 5.44 -26.48
N HIS A 872 -20.67 6.69 -26.40
CA HIS A 872 -19.97 7.38 -27.47
C HIS A 872 -18.44 7.31 -27.35
N ILE A 873 -17.91 6.50 -26.42
CA ILE A 873 -16.48 6.30 -26.19
C ILE A 873 -16.12 4.84 -26.48
N GLY A 874 -15.23 4.62 -27.46
CA GLY A 874 -14.78 3.29 -27.88
C GLY A 874 -13.48 2.82 -27.23
N GLU A 875 -12.64 3.73 -26.74
CA GLU A 875 -11.40 3.41 -26.03
C GLU A 875 -11.15 4.40 -24.88
N VAL A 876 -10.70 3.88 -23.73
CA VAL A 876 -10.31 4.66 -22.56
C VAL A 876 -8.88 4.30 -22.18
N SER A 877 -7.94 5.16 -22.57
CA SER A 877 -6.53 5.07 -22.20
C SER A 877 -6.28 5.79 -20.89
N LEU A 878 -5.98 5.02 -19.84
CA LEU A 878 -5.64 5.52 -18.52
C LEU A 878 -4.12 5.65 -18.39
N PHE A 879 -3.63 6.83 -18.04
CA PHE A 879 -2.23 7.08 -17.71
C PHE A 879 -2.09 7.53 -16.25
N ASP A 880 -1.27 6.83 -15.49
CA ASP A 880 -0.86 7.25 -14.14
C ASP A 880 0.62 6.90 -13.93
N VAL A 881 1.32 7.67 -13.10
CA VAL A 881 2.69 7.32 -12.69
C VAL A 881 2.71 6.14 -11.70
N VAL A 882 1.57 5.82 -11.08
CA VAL A 882 1.41 4.69 -10.14
C VAL A 882 0.98 3.41 -10.89
N PRO A 883 1.74 2.29 -10.82
CA PRO A 883 1.44 1.04 -11.53
C PRO A 883 0.04 0.42 -11.32
N SER A 884 -0.66 0.80 -10.23
CA SER A 884 -2.05 0.42 -9.96
C SER A 884 -3.04 0.71 -11.10
N VAL A 885 -2.70 1.62 -12.03
CA VAL A 885 -3.50 1.94 -13.22
C VAL A 885 -3.77 0.72 -14.10
N HIS A 886 -2.87 -0.27 -14.15
CA HIS A 886 -3.14 -1.53 -14.85
C HIS A 886 -4.25 -2.35 -14.19
N GLY A 887 -4.27 -2.40 -12.85
CA GLY A 887 -5.33 -3.06 -12.09
C GLY A 887 -6.68 -2.36 -12.24
N VAL A 888 -6.70 -1.02 -12.23
CA VAL A 888 -7.93 -0.25 -12.46
C VAL A 888 -8.41 -0.37 -13.91
N ALA A 889 -7.51 -0.43 -14.90
CA ALA A 889 -7.90 -0.71 -16.27
C ALA A 889 -8.48 -2.12 -16.45
N ALA A 890 -7.91 -3.13 -15.78
CA ALA A 890 -8.45 -4.48 -15.78
C ALA A 890 -9.85 -4.53 -15.12
N ASP A 891 -10.03 -3.90 -13.95
CA ASP A 891 -11.32 -3.84 -13.26
C ASP A 891 -12.40 -3.15 -14.11
N LEU A 892 -12.06 -2.01 -14.72
CA LEU A 892 -12.95 -1.29 -15.64
C LEU A 892 -13.21 -2.04 -16.96
N SER A 893 -12.35 -2.98 -17.36
CA SER A 893 -12.58 -3.84 -18.52
C SER A 893 -13.68 -4.90 -18.29
N HIS A 894 -14.13 -5.07 -17.05
CA HIS A 894 -15.28 -5.92 -16.70
C HIS A 894 -16.64 -5.22 -16.87
N LEU A 895 -16.67 -3.92 -17.18
CA LEU A 895 -17.91 -3.18 -17.39
C LEU A 895 -18.64 -3.66 -18.64
N ASP A 896 -19.97 -3.64 -18.60
CA ASP A 896 -20.88 -3.95 -19.71
C ASP A 896 -20.99 -2.81 -20.77
N GLY A 897 -19.97 -1.96 -20.83
CA GLY A 897 -19.87 -0.82 -21.76
C GLY A 897 -19.13 -1.15 -23.05
N THR A 898 -19.18 -0.23 -24.01
CA THR A 898 -18.53 -0.36 -25.34
C THR A 898 -17.06 0.02 -25.35
N ALA A 899 -16.54 0.60 -24.26
CA ALA A 899 -15.20 1.15 -24.21
C ALA A 899 -14.14 0.09 -23.90
N VAL A 900 -13.15 -0.09 -24.79
CA VAL A 900 -11.95 -0.85 -24.50
C VAL A 900 -11.08 -0.05 -23.53
N VAL A 901 -10.85 -0.56 -22.31
CA VAL A 901 -10.05 0.12 -21.29
C VAL A 901 -8.61 -0.40 -21.28
N LYS A 902 -7.63 0.51 -21.31
CA LYS A 902 -6.19 0.18 -21.25
C LYS A 902 -5.49 1.04 -20.21
N GLY A 903 -4.59 0.44 -19.44
CA GLY A 903 -3.79 1.13 -18.42
C GLY A 903 -2.34 1.24 -18.85
N TYR A 904 -1.74 2.41 -18.66
CA TYR A 904 -0.37 2.75 -19.04
C TYR A 904 0.34 3.50 -17.91
N THR A 905 1.63 3.21 -17.72
CA THR A 905 2.50 3.90 -16.76
C THR A 905 3.53 4.76 -17.48
N LYS A 906 4.42 5.44 -16.73
CA LYS A 906 5.57 6.15 -17.32
C LYS A 906 6.56 5.19 -18.01
N GLU A 907 6.54 3.91 -17.67
CA GLU A 907 7.44 2.89 -18.23
C GLU A 907 7.02 2.51 -19.65
N ASN A 908 7.96 2.00 -20.45
CA ASN A 908 7.72 1.51 -21.83
C ASN A 908 6.93 2.50 -22.72
N ASP A 909 7.33 3.78 -22.76
CA ASP A 909 6.65 4.83 -23.54
C ASP A 909 5.15 5.00 -23.22
N GLY A 910 4.66 4.56 -22.05
CA GLY A 910 3.22 4.48 -21.79
C GLY A 910 2.45 5.82 -21.86
N LEU A 911 3.08 6.97 -21.62
CA LEU A 911 2.45 8.29 -21.87
C LEU A 911 2.16 8.50 -23.37
N LYS A 912 3.12 8.15 -24.23
CA LYS A 912 2.97 8.19 -25.68
C LYS A 912 1.92 7.19 -26.14
N HIS A 913 1.89 5.98 -25.60
CA HIS A 913 0.86 5.00 -25.93
C HIS A 913 -0.54 5.44 -25.49
N ALA A 914 -0.69 6.05 -24.31
CA ALA A 914 -1.98 6.57 -23.83
C ALA A 914 -2.49 7.77 -24.63
N LEU A 915 -1.58 8.60 -25.17
CA LEU A 915 -1.92 9.79 -25.94
C LEU A 915 -2.02 9.56 -27.45
N THR A 916 -1.33 8.59 -28.03
CA THR A 916 -1.34 8.36 -29.48
C THR A 916 -2.75 8.00 -29.95
N GLY A 917 -3.35 8.88 -30.76
CA GLY A 917 -4.72 8.73 -31.24
C GLY A 917 -5.80 9.27 -30.28
N ALA A 918 -5.44 9.83 -29.13
CA ALA A 918 -6.39 10.40 -28.18
C ALA A 918 -7.12 11.62 -28.76
N ASN A 919 -8.45 11.56 -28.79
CA ASN A 919 -9.31 12.62 -29.30
C ASN A 919 -9.65 13.70 -28.25
N VAL A 920 -9.78 13.28 -26.99
CA VAL A 920 -10.08 14.13 -25.83
C VAL A 920 -9.23 13.64 -24.66
N VAL A 921 -8.57 14.56 -23.95
CA VAL A 921 -7.73 14.26 -22.79
C VAL A 921 -8.22 15.05 -21.59
N ILE A 922 -8.71 14.36 -20.55
CA ILE A 922 -9.10 14.98 -19.28
C ILE A 922 -7.98 14.75 -18.27
N ILE A 923 -7.52 15.82 -17.62
CA ILE A 923 -6.34 15.82 -16.75
C ILE A 923 -6.76 16.12 -15.30
N PRO A 924 -7.08 15.08 -14.50
CA PRO A 924 -7.19 15.18 -13.04
C PRO A 924 -5.84 15.02 -12.31
N ALA A 925 -4.73 14.91 -13.06
CA ALA A 925 -3.41 14.58 -12.52
C ALA A 925 -2.81 15.71 -11.69
N GLY A 926 -2.50 15.43 -10.42
CA GLY A 926 -1.91 16.38 -9.49
C GLY A 926 -1.96 15.85 -8.07
N VAL A 927 -1.23 16.50 -7.15
CA VAL A 927 -1.31 16.18 -5.72
C VAL A 927 -2.43 16.98 -5.06
N PRO A 928 -3.20 16.39 -4.11
CA PRO A 928 -4.10 17.15 -3.25
C PRO A 928 -3.30 17.95 -2.22
N ARG A 929 -3.88 19.03 -1.71
CA ARG A 929 -3.30 19.81 -0.62
C ARG A 929 -3.24 18.97 0.65
N LYS A 930 -2.03 18.76 1.19
CA LYS A 930 -1.80 18.05 2.46
C LYS A 930 -1.66 19.04 3.64
N PRO A 931 -1.91 18.62 4.90
CA PRO A 931 -1.56 19.43 6.08
C PRO A 931 -0.09 19.90 6.03
N GLY A 932 0.16 21.16 6.39
CA GLY A 932 1.48 21.79 6.28
C GLY A 932 1.87 22.31 4.89
N MET A 933 1.14 21.97 3.83
CA MET A 933 1.44 22.40 2.46
C MET A 933 0.92 23.83 2.17
N THR A 934 1.80 24.73 1.69
CA THR A 934 1.37 26.08 1.29
C THR A 934 0.62 26.05 -0.05
N ARG A 935 -0.11 27.13 -0.37
CA ARG A 935 -0.74 27.31 -1.69
C ARG A 935 0.32 27.36 -2.82
N ASP A 936 1.54 27.79 -2.50
CA ASP A 936 2.64 27.93 -3.45
C ASP A 936 3.32 26.61 -3.78
N ASP A 937 3.50 25.73 -2.79
CA ASP A 937 4.06 24.38 -3.01
C ASP A 937 3.10 23.55 -3.87
N LEU A 938 1.79 23.64 -3.57
CA LEU A 938 0.73 22.99 -4.35
C LEU A 938 0.75 23.45 -5.81
N PHE A 939 0.86 24.77 -6.02
CA PHE A 939 0.98 25.33 -7.36
C PHE A 939 2.22 24.82 -8.10
N LYS A 940 3.42 24.88 -7.50
CA LYS A 940 4.67 24.47 -8.17
C LYS A 940 4.66 23.01 -8.61
N ILE A 941 4.14 22.11 -7.78
CA ILE A 941 4.05 20.68 -8.10
C ILE A 941 3.05 20.45 -9.25
N ASN A 942 1.82 20.95 -9.11
CA ASN A 942 0.79 20.70 -10.12
C ASN A 942 1.06 21.45 -11.43
N ALA A 943 1.70 22.62 -11.40
CA ALA A 943 2.18 23.32 -12.59
C ALA A 943 3.24 22.51 -13.35
N SER A 944 4.18 21.86 -12.64
CA SER A 944 5.18 20.98 -13.27
C SER A 944 4.52 19.79 -13.95
N ILE A 945 3.57 19.12 -13.28
CA ILE A 945 2.79 18.01 -13.85
C ILE A 945 2.00 18.46 -15.09
N CYS A 946 1.34 19.62 -15.03
CA CYS A 946 0.60 20.18 -16.16
C CYS A 946 1.52 20.53 -17.35
N ARG A 947 2.72 21.08 -17.13
CA ARG A 947 3.71 21.33 -18.19
C ARG A 947 4.18 20.03 -18.84
N ASP A 948 4.49 19.01 -18.05
CA ASP A 948 5.01 17.74 -18.56
C ASP A 948 3.95 16.98 -19.37
N LEU A 949 2.69 17.02 -18.91
CA LEU A 949 1.55 16.48 -19.69
C LEU A 949 1.22 17.32 -20.92
N ALA A 950 1.30 18.66 -20.85
CA ALA A 950 1.14 19.52 -22.02
C ALA A 950 2.22 19.26 -23.09
N THR A 951 3.45 18.97 -22.65
CA THR A 951 4.56 18.56 -23.53
C THR A 951 4.23 17.23 -24.21
N GLY A 952 3.78 16.22 -23.45
CA GLY A 952 3.37 14.93 -24.02
C GLY A 952 2.19 15.05 -24.99
N ILE A 953 1.19 15.88 -24.69
CA ILE A 953 0.07 16.15 -25.62
C ILE A 953 0.57 16.86 -26.88
N ALA A 954 1.46 17.84 -26.76
CA ALA A 954 2.04 18.50 -27.93
C ALA A 954 2.78 17.52 -28.86
N ASP A 955 3.50 16.56 -28.28
CA ASP A 955 4.35 15.63 -29.02
C ASP A 955 3.57 14.43 -29.60
N TYR A 956 2.45 14.01 -28.97
CA TYR A 956 1.74 12.77 -29.34
C TYR A 956 0.24 12.90 -29.64
N ALA A 957 -0.39 14.01 -29.24
CA ALA A 957 -1.83 14.26 -29.42
C ALA A 957 -2.16 15.77 -29.64
N PRO A 958 -1.44 16.51 -30.51
CA PRO A 958 -1.54 17.98 -30.59
C PRO A 958 -2.95 18.47 -30.97
N ASP A 959 -3.75 17.62 -31.62
CA ASP A 959 -5.12 17.92 -32.01
C ASP A 959 -6.19 17.54 -30.98
N ALA A 960 -5.82 16.98 -29.83
CA ALA A 960 -6.78 16.60 -28.79
C ALA A 960 -7.46 17.81 -28.15
N ILE A 961 -8.72 17.63 -27.71
CA ILE A 961 -9.38 18.58 -26.81
C ILE A 961 -8.95 18.28 -25.37
N VAL A 962 -8.41 19.28 -24.67
CA VAL A 962 -7.82 19.12 -23.34
C VAL A 962 -8.69 19.78 -22.25
N GLY A 963 -9.13 18.99 -21.28
CA GLY A 963 -9.82 19.46 -20.08
C GLY A 963 -8.93 19.35 -18.84
N VAL A 964 -8.38 20.47 -18.37
CA VAL A 964 -7.55 20.55 -17.15
C VAL A 964 -8.46 20.66 -15.92
N VAL A 965 -8.38 19.65 -15.05
CA VAL A 965 -9.05 19.59 -13.73
C VAL A 965 -8.06 19.90 -12.60
N SER A 966 -6.76 19.75 -12.85
CA SER A 966 -5.67 19.93 -11.88
C SER A 966 -5.64 21.32 -11.25
N ASN A 967 -5.83 21.36 -9.92
CA ASN A 967 -5.89 22.62 -9.17
C ASN A 967 -4.52 23.18 -8.80
N PRO A 968 -4.34 24.52 -8.72
CA PRO A 968 -5.36 25.57 -8.94
C PRO A 968 -5.56 25.88 -10.43
N VAL A 969 -6.77 25.63 -10.95
CA VAL A 969 -7.12 25.77 -12.39
C VAL A 969 -6.79 27.15 -12.94
N ASN A 970 -6.99 28.21 -12.14
CA ASN A 970 -6.70 29.60 -12.51
C ASN A 970 -5.24 29.83 -12.97
N SER A 971 -4.30 29.02 -12.49
CA SER A 971 -2.87 29.12 -12.79
C SER A 971 -2.31 27.92 -13.58
N THR A 972 -2.87 26.71 -13.43
CA THR A 972 -2.42 25.53 -14.20
C THR A 972 -2.83 25.58 -15.67
N VAL A 973 -3.99 26.15 -15.99
CA VAL A 973 -4.42 26.36 -17.40
C VAL A 973 -3.48 27.31 -18.15
N PRO A 974 -3.10 28.50 -17.60
CA PRO A 974 -2.05 29.32 -18.21
C PRO A 974 -0.71 28.61 -18.42
N VAL A 975 -0.26 27.75 -17.48
CA VAL A 975 0.95 26.93 -17.68
C VAL A 975 0.79 25.99 -18.87
N PHE A 976 -0.37 25.36 -19.00
CA PHE A 976 -0.71 24.49 -20.13
C PHE A 976 -0.65 25.23 -21.46
N VAL A 977 -1.29 26.40 -21.53
CA VAL A 977 -1.35 27.24 -22.74
C VAL A 977 0.03 27.72 -23.17
N GLU A 978 0.85 28.26 -22.25
CA GLU A 978 2.18 28.74 -22.62
C GLU A 978 3.12 27.58 -23.03
N THR A 979 2.95 26.39 -22.45
CA THR A 979 3.68 25.17 -22.89
C THR A 979 3.33 24.78 -24.32
N LEU A 980 2.04 24.72 -24.66
CA LEU A 980 1.60 24.41 -26.03
C LEU A 980 2.02 25.50 -27.04
N LYS A 981 2.08 26.76 -26.61
CA LYS A 981 2.55 27.88 -27.45
C LYS A 981 4.03 27.75 -27.79
N ALA A 982 4.88 27.43 -26.80
CA ALA A 982 6.31 27.20 -27.04
C ALA A 982 6.57 25.98 -27.94
N LYS A 983 5.71 24.95 -27.87
CA LYS A 983 5.71 23.81 -28.79
C LYS A 983 5.12 24.11 -30.19
N GLY A 984 4.53 25.29 -30.41
CA GLY A 984 3.98 25.70 -31.70
C GLY A 984 2.65 25.03 -32.09
N VAL A 985 1.96 24.36 -31.17
CA VAL A 985 0.74 23.57 -31.42
C VAL A 985 -0.49 24.08 -30.66
N PHE A 986 -0.39 25.22 -29.97
CA PHE A 986 -1.51 25.78 -29.22
C PHE A 986 -2.71 26.14 -30.11
N ASN A 987 -3.90 25.76 -29.66
CA ASN A 987 -5.17 26.16 -30.25
C ASN A 987 -6.15 26.53 -29.13
N ALA A 988 -6.50 27.82 -29.02
CA ALA A 988 -7.38 28.33 -27.98
C ALA A 988 -8.77 27.67 -27.94
N ARG A 989 -9.26 27.11 -29.06
CA ARG A 989 -10.56 26.41 -29.12
C ARG A 989 -10.54 25.03 -28.44
N LYS A 990 -9.37 24.47 -28.15
CA LYS A 990 -9.19 23.08 -27.69
C LYS A 990 -8.74 22.95 -26.23
N VAL A 991 -8.37 24.04 -25.53
CA VAL A 991 -7.84 23.99 -24.15
C VAL A 991 -8.82 24.61 -23.16
N PHE A 992 -9.22 23.83 -22.17
CA PHE A 992 -10.26 24.20 -21.20
C PHE A 992 -9.80 23.94 -19.76
N GLY A 993 -10.06 24.88 -18.84
CA GLY A 993 -10.13 24.62 -17.41
C GLY A 993 -11.55 24.19 -17.02
N VAL A 994 -11.68 23.03 -16.40
CA VAL A 994 -12.99 22.43 -16.11
C VAL A 994 -13.61 23.04 -14.85
N THR A 995 -14.47 24.05 -15.02
CA THR A 995 -15.16 24.75 -13.92
C THR A 995 -16.56 24.21 -13.62
N THR A 996 -16.99 23.16 -14.32
CA THR A 996 -18.30 22.50 -14.19
C THR A 996 -18.69 22.11 -12.76
N LEU A 997 -17.72 21.89 -11.87
CA LEU A 997 -17.97 21.57 -10.45
C LEU A 997 -18.73 22.70 -9.73
N ASP A 998 -18.47 23.95 -10.10
CA ASP A 998 -19.10 25.10 -9.44
C ASP A 998 -20.56 25.25 -9.88
N ILE A 999 -20.88 24.89 -11.12
CA ILE A 999 -22.26 24.76 -11.62
C ILE A 999 -22.98 23.65 -10.84
N VAL A 1000 -22.37 22.45 -10.75
CA VAL A 1000 -22.95 21.29 -10.04
C VAL A 1000 -23.23 21.62 -8.57
N ARG A 1001 -22.31 22.32 -7.90
CA ARG A 1001 -22.51 22.84 -6.55
C ARG A 1001 -23.62 23.89 -6.49
N SER A 1002 -23.61 24.88 -7.37
CA SER A 1002 -24.59 25.96 -7.39
C SER A 1002 -26.01 25.42 -7.59
N SER A 1003 -26.23 24.51 -8.55
CA SER A 1003 -27.49 23.82 -8.77
C SER A 1003 -27.96 23.05 -7.53
N LYS A 1004 -27.07 22.34 -6.84
CA LYS A 1004 -27.42 21.58 -5.63
C LYS A 1004 -27.76 22.50 -4.46
N PHE A 1005 -26.92 23.50 -4.18
CA PHE A 1005 -27.07 24.38 -3.03
C PHE A 1005 -28.23 25.37 -3.19
N VAL A 1006 -28.53 25.85 -4.40
CA VAL A 1006 -29.77 26.60 -4.68
C VAL A 1006 -31.00 25.75 -4.40
N ALA A 1007 -31.03 24.51 -4.90
CA ALA A 1007 -32.16 23.60 -4.67
C ALA A 1007 -32.35 23.26 -3.18
N GLU A 1008 -31.26 23.10 -2.42
CA GLU A 1008 -31.30 22.95 -0.96
C GLU A 1008 -31.85 24.19 -0.24
N VAL A 1009 -31.38 25.40 -0.59
CA VAL A 1009 -31.85 26.67 0.01
C VAL A 1009 -33.33 26.95 -0.28
N LEU A 1010 -33.85 26.44 -1.41
CA LEU A 1010 -35.26 26.48 -1.78
C LEU A 1010 -36.11 25.35 -1.16
N GLY A 1011 -35.52 24.47 -0.34
CA GLY A 1011 -36.22 23.35 0.29
C GLY A 1011 -36.58 22.19 -0.65
N LYS A 1012 -35.93 22.12 -1.82
CA LYS A 1012 -36.24 21.21 -2.94
C LYS A 1012 -34.99 20.42 -3.40
N PRO A 1013 -34.24 19.75 -2.51
CA PRO A 1013 -32.92 19.17 -2.82
C PRO A 1013 -32.91 18.11 -3.93
N ASN A 1014 -34.07 17.52 -4.26
CA ASN A 1014 -34.25 16.54 -5.33
C ASN A 1014 -34.47 17.18 -6.72
N GLU A 1015 -34.90 18.45 -6.76
CA GLU A 1015 -35.06 19.21 -8.00
C GLU A 1015 -33.73 19.78 -8.53
N ALA A 1016 -32.60 19.55 -7.84
CA ALA A 1016 -31.28 20.07 -8.21
C ALA A 1016 -30.88 19.93 -9.70
N PRO A 1017 -31.18 18.82 -10.42
CA PRO A 1017 -30.90 18.72 -11.86
C PRO A 1017 -31.70 19.68 -12.75
N GLN A 1018 -32.79 20.26 -12.25
CA GLN A 1018 -33.64 21.23 -12.95
C GLN A 1018 -33.09 22.66 -12.87
N TYR A 1019 -32.22 22.94 -11.89
CA TYR A 1019 -31.59 24.25 -11.72
C TYR A 1019 -30.26 24.33 -12.48
N THR A 1020 -30.07 25.41 -13.23
CA THR A 1020 -28.80 25.79 -13.87
C THR A 1020 -28.46 27.22 -13.46
N ILE A 1021 -27.34 27.39 -12.76
CA ILE A 1021 -26.80 28.68 -12.34
C ILE A 1021 -25.50 28.89 -13.12
N PRO A 1022 -25.40 29.94 -13.95
CA PRO A 1022 -24.13 30.28 -14.58
C PRO A 1022 -23.06 30.62 -13.55
N VAL A 1023 -21.84 30.12 -13.72
CA VAL A 1023 -20.70 30.50 -12.88
C VAL A 1023 -19.57 31.09 -13.73
N ILE A 1024 -19.17 32.32 -13.40
CA ILE A 1024 -18.16 33.10 -14.13
C ILE A 1024 -16.95 33.40 -13.26
N GLY A 1025 -15.88 33.97 -13.86
CA GLY A 1025 -14.66 34.35 -13.16
C GLY A 1025 -13.55 33.30 -13.26
N GLY A 1026 -13.32 32.57 -12.17
CA GLY A 1026 -12.34 31.49 -12.06
C GLY A 1026 -12.85 30.34 -11.20
N HIS A 1027 -11.95 29.47 -10.75
CA HIS A 1027 -12.22 28.22 -10.02
C HIS A 1027 -11.45 28.16 -8.68
N SER A 1028 -11.34 29.28 -7.96
CA SER A 1028 -10.69 29.29 -6.64
C SER A 1028 -11.23 30.39 -5.72
N GLY A 1029 -11.82 29.99 -4.59
CA GLY A 1029 -12.29 30.90 -3.55
C GLY A 1029 -13.19 32.01 -4.11
N LYS A 1030 -12.83 33.27 -3.84
CA LYS A 1030 -13.60 34.45 -4.27
C LYS A 1030 -13.68 34.62 -5.80
N THR A 1031 -12.78 33.98 -6.57
CA THR A 1031 -12.85 34.06 -8.04
C THR A 1031 -14.04 33.30 -8.63
N ILE A 1032 -14.71 32.43 -7.86
CA ILE A 1032 -15.93 31.73 -8.27
C ILE A 1032 -17.12 32.68 -8.09
N ILE A 1033 -17.77 33.09 -9.18
CA ILE A 1033 -18.88 34.05 -9.16
C ILE A 1033 -20.17 33.36 -9.66
N PRO A 1034 -21.03 32.83 -8.77
CA PRO A 1034 -22.33 32.29 -9.16
C PRO A 1034 -23.30 33.42 -9.51
N VAL A 1035 -23.82 33.40 -10.73
CA VAL A 1035 -24.76 34.40 -11.26
C VAL A 1035 -26.20 33.95 -11.00
N ILE A 1036 -26.59 34.03 -9.72
CA ILE A 1036 -27.93 33.64 -9.23
C ILE A 1036 -29.06 34.41 -9.96
N SER A 1037 -28.82 35.67 -10.34
CA SER A 1037 -29.79 36.48 -11.10
C SER A 1037 -30.13 35.91 -12.49
N GLN A 1038 -29.28 35.05 -13.03
CA GLN A 1038 -29.45 34.36 -14.31
C GLN A 1038 -29.84 32.88 -14.15
N SER A 1039 -30.20 32.42 -12.94
CA SER A 1039 -30.65 31.05 -12.70
C SER A 1039 -31.84 30.65 -13.59
N GLN A 1040 -31.83 29.41 -14.07
CA GLN A 1040 -32.93 28.77 -14.78
C GLN A 1040 -33.35 27.47 -14.04
N PRO A 1041 -34.60 27.34 -13.56
CA PRO A 1041 -35.62 28.38 -13.48
C PRO A 1041 -35.17 29.56 -12.60
N LYS A 1042 -35.83 30.71 -12.76
CA LYS A 1042 -35.54 31.91 -11.95
C LYS A 1042 -35.81 31.64 -10.47
N VAL A 1043 -34.91 32.11 -9.63
CA VAL A 1043 -34.98 31.96 -8.16
C VAL A 1043 -34.95 33.34 -7.50
N ASP A 1044 -35.66 33.48 -6.38
CA ASP A 1044 -35.64 34.69 -5.56
C ASP A 1044 -34.91 34.36 -4.24
N ILE A 1045 -33.62 34.73 -4.18
CA ILE A 1045 -32.74 34.49 -3.04
C ILE A 1045 -32.00 35.80 -2.78
N SER A 1046 -32.19 36.38 -1.59
CA SER A 1046 -31.68 37.71 -1.22
C SER A 1046 -31.20 37.75 0.24
N GLY A 1047 -30.53 38.85 0.61
CA GLY A 1047 -30.03 39.08 1.97
C GLY A 1047 -29.03 38.02 2.44
N ASP A 1048 -29.07 37.68 3.73
CA ASP A 1048 -28.11 36.76 4.35
C ASP A 1048 -28.17 35.34 3.77
N LYS A 1049 -29.32 34.93 3.21
CA LYS A 1049 -29.44 33.65 2.49
C LYS A 1049 -28.59 33.65 1.22
N LEU A 1050 -28.57 34.76 0.47
CA LEU A 1050 -27.73 34.90 -0.72
C LEU A 1050 -26.24 34.91 -0.34
N ASN A 1051 -25.87 35.68 0.69
CA ASN A 1051 -24.50 35.73 1.20
C ASN A 1051 -23.98 34.35 1.64
N THR A 1052 -24.79 33.61 2.39
CA THR A 1052 -24.45 32.26 2.89
C THR A 1052 -24.32 31.26 1.74
N LEU A 1053 -25.27 31.29 0.78
CA LEU A 1053 -25.25 30.44 -0.40
C LEU A 1053 -24.01 30.68 -1.26
N VAL A 1054 -23.69 31.94 -1.56
CA VAL A 1054 -22.54 32.33 -2.39
C VAL A 1054 -21.24 31.92 -1.70
N ASN A 1055 -21.10 32.15 -0.40
CA ASN A 1055 -19.94 31.68 0.36
C ASN A 1055 -19.80 30.16 0.31
N ARG A 1056 -20.90 29.41 0.48
CA ARG A 1056 -20.88 27.94 0.39
C ARG A 1056 -20.53 27.43 -1.02
N ILE A 1057 -20.92 28.14 -2.08
CA ILE A 1057 -20.48 27.83 -3.45
C ILE A 1057 -18.96 28.05 -3.60
N GLN A 1058 -18.47 29.23 -3.19
CA GLN A 1058 -17.05 29.63 -3.29
C GLN A 1058 -16.09 28.73 -2.48
N PHE A 1059 -16.53 28.30 -1.29
CA PHE A 1059 -15.70 27.54 -0.33
C PHE A 1059 -16.20 26.10 -0.11
N GLY A 1060 -17.09 25.59 -0.97
CA GLY A 1060 -17.60 24.20 -0.91
C GLY A 1060 -16.53 23.12 -1.17
N GLY A 1061 -15.29 23.50 -1.47
CA GLY A 1061 -14.11 22.63 -1.40
C GLY A 1061 -13.63 22.42 0.03
N ASP A 1062 -13.59 23.50 0.82
CA ASP A 1062 -13.14 23.50 2.21
C ASP A 1062 -14.16 22.80 3.12
N GLU A 1063 -15.46 22.90 2.81
CA GLU A 1063 -16.53 22.10 3.46
C GLU A 1063 -16.21 20.59 3.40
N VAL A 1064 -15.82 20.10 2.21
CA VAL A 1064 -15.50 18.67 2.01
C VAL A 1064 -14.15 18.29 2.62
N VAL A 1065 -13.15 19.18 2.59
CA VAL A 1065 -11.86 18.93 3.26
C VAL A 1065 -12.06 18.83 4.77
N LYS A 1066 -12.88 19.72 5.36
CA LYS A 1066 -13.22 19.69 6.78
C LYS A 1066 -14.04 18.46 7.15
N ALA A 1067 -15.05 18.09 6.35
CA ALA A 1067 -15.85 16.88 6.58
C ALA A 1067 -15.07 15.56 6.38
N LYS A 1068 -13.85 15.63 5.83
CA LYS A 1068 -12.89 14.51 5.73
C LYS A 1068 -11.75 14.63 6.75
N ASP A 1069 -11.85 15.51 7.75
CA ASP A 1069 -10.79 15.81 8.74
C ASP A 1069 -9.40 16.07 8.11
N GLY A 1070 -9.37 16.71 6.94
CA GLY A 1070 -8.14 16.99 6.20
C GLY A 1070 -7.56 15.80 5.40
N ALA A 1071 -8.18 14.61 5.45
CA ALA A 1071 -7.71 13.41 4.77
C ALA A 1071 -7.84 13.43 3.23
N GLY A 1072 -8.49 14.45 2.64
CA GLY A 1072 -8.50 14.66 1.20
C GLY A 1072 -9.50 15.71 0.72
N SER A 1073 -9.40 16.08 -0.57
CA SER A 1073 -10.28 17.05 -1.22
C SER A 1073 -11.59 16.42 -1.74
N ALA A 1074 -12.44 17.25 -2.37
CA ALA A 1074 -13.62 16.80 -3.10
C ALA A 1074 -13.21 15.99 -4.35
N THR A 1075 -13.42 14.67 -4.29
CA THR A 1075 -13.01 13.72 -5.32
C THR A 1075 -14.17 13.30 -6.22
N LEU A 1076 -15.23 12.74 -5.63
CA LEU A 1076 -16.38 12.17 -6.34
C LEU A 1076 -17.18 13.22 -7.13
N SER A 1077 -17.47 14.37 -6.53
CA SER A 1077 -18.20 15.46 -7.21
C SER A 1077 -17.38 16.12 -8.32
N MET A 1078 -16.04 16.17 -8.19
CA MET A 1078 -15.17 16.64 -9.27
C MET A 1078 -15.11 15.63 -10.43
N ALA A 1079 -15.09 14.33 -10.14
CA ALA A 1079 -15.17 13.29 -11.17
C ALA A 1079 -16.50 13.35 -11.95
N TYR A 1080 -17.63 13.53 -11.25
CA TYR A 1080 -18.94 13.75 -11.87
C TYR A 1080 -19.00 15.06 -12.70
N ALA A 1081 -18.37 16.14 -12.24
CA ALA A 1081 -18.26 17.37 -13.00
C ALA A 1081 -17.37 17.23 -14.23
N GLY A 1082 -16.28 16.46 -14.13
CA GLY A 1082 -15.39 16.10 -15.22
C GLY A 1082 -16.10 15.25 -16.29
N SER A 1083 -16.91 14.26 -15.89
CA SER A 1083 -17.69 13.47 -16.84
C SER A 1083 -18.81 14.28 -17.47
N LYS A 1084 -19.47 15.20 -16.75
CA LYS A 1084 -20.40 16.17 -17.37
C LYS A 1084 -19.74 17.03 -18.45
N PHE A 1085 -18.53 17.54 -18.19
CA PHE A 1085 -17.76 18.29 -19.19
C PHE A 1085 -17.41 17.41 -20.40
N LEU A 1086 -16.85 16.21 -20.15
CA LEU A 1086 -16.47 15.27 -21.20
C LEU A 1086 -17.68 14.88 -22.07
N ASN A 1087 -18.82 14.58 -21.46
CA ASN A 1087 -20.04 14.20 -22.17
C ASN A 1087 -20.57 15.34 -23.05
N ALA A 1088 -20.43 16.60 -22.63
CA ALA A 1088 -20.79 17.76 -23.45
C ALA A 1088 -19.82 17.92 -24.65
N VAL A 1089 -18.50 17.80 -24.43
CA VAL A 1089 -17.50 17.79 -25.50
C VAL A 1089 -17.77 16.66 -26.49
N VAL A 1090 -17.96 15.43 -26.02
CA VAL A 1090 -18.22 14.27 -26.87
C VAL A 1090 -19.52 14.44 -27.67
N SER A 1091 -20.59 14.96 -27.03
CA SER A 1091 -21.87 15.22 -27.71
C SER A 1091 -21.77 16.28 -28.80
N SER A 1092 -21.00 17.35 -28.59
CA SER A 1092 -20.88 18.45 -29.55
C SER A 1092 -19.85 18.22 -30.65
N VAL A 1093 -18.79 17.46 -30.36
CA VAL A 1093 -17.72 17.21 -31.33
C VAL A 1093 -18.00 15.96 -32.17
N TYR A 1094 -18.51 14.88 -31.56
CA TYR A 1094 -18.65 13.57 -32.20
C TYR A 1094 -20.11 13.14 -32.45
N ALA A 1095 -21.10 13.70 -31.73
CA ALA A 1095 -22.51 13.41 -31.95
C ALA A 1095 -23.32 14.57 -32.57
N ASP A 1096 -22.63 15.59 -33.10
CA ASP A 1096 -23.19 16.76 -33.81
C ASP A 1096 -24.34 17.48 -33.08
N LYS A 1097 -24.26 17.56 -31.74
CA LYS A 1097 -25.23 18.26 -30.88
C LYS A 1097 -24.55 19.46 -30.22
N PRO A 1098 -24.67 20.67 -30.78
CA PRO A 1098 -24.13 21.89 -30.16
C PRO A 1098 -24.59 22.02 -28.71
N SER A 1099 -23.65 22.27 -27.81
CA SER A 1099 -23.92 22.41 -26.38
C SER A 1099 -23.32 23.71 -25.85
N VAL A 1100 -23.91 24.22 -24.78
CA VAL A 1100 -23.35 25.35 -24.04
C VAL A 1100 -22.79 24.81 -22.73
N ILE A 1101 -21.50 25.07 -22.50
CA ILE A 1101 -20.81 24.75 -21.23
C ILE A 1101 -20.28 26.04 -20.60
N GLN A 1102 -19.87 25.97 -19.34
CA GLN A 1102 -18.95 26.96 -18.77
C GLN A 1102 -17.60 26.31 -18.50
N ALA A 1103 -16.53 27.00 -18.86
CA ALA A 1103 -15.15 26.59 -18.67
C ALA A 1103 -14.24 27.82 -18.62
N TYR A 1104 -13.10 27.67 -17.94
CA TYR A 1104 -12.06 28.69 -17.86
C TYR A 1104 -11.14 28.59 -19.08
N VAL A 1105 -11.14 29.60 -19.95
CA VAL A 1105 -10.47 29.55 -21.26
C VAL A 1105 -9.63 30.79 -21.53
N TYR A 1106 -8.69 30.67 -22.47
CA TYR A 1106 -7.89 31.78 -22.99
C TYR A 1106 -8.71 32.58 -24.01
N LEU A 1107 -9.05 33.83 -23.68
CA LEU A 1107 -9.97 34.67 -24.47
C LEU A 1107 -9.40 35.25 -25.78
N PRO A 1108 -8.14 35.75 -25.87
CA PRO A 1108 -7.68 36.58 -26.99
C PRO A 1108 -7.71 35.98 -28.41
N GLU A 1109 -7.92 34.68 -28.55
CA GLU A 1109 -7.98 33.97 -29.84
C GLU A 1109 -9.35 33.33 -30.11
N LEU A 1110 -10.32 33.51 -29.21
CA LEU A 1110 -11.65 32.92 -29.32
C LEU A 1110 -12.68 33.89 -29.93
N PRO A 1111 -13.55 33.46 -30.87
CA PRO A 1111 -14.58 34.32 -31.42
C PRO A 1111 -15.53 34.83 -30.32
N GLY A 1112 -15.57 36.15 -30.13
CA GLY A 1112 -16.33 36.81 -29.06
C GLY A 1112 -15.57 37.03 -27.76
N GLY A 1113 -14.31 36.56 -27.63
CA GLY A 1113 -13.50 36.73 -26.42
C GLY A 1113 -13.24 38.19 -26.05
N ASP A 1114 -12.97 39.06 -27.04
CA ASP A 1114 -12.76 40.50 -26.81
C ASP A 1114 -14.00 41.22 -26.26
N ALA A 1115 -15.21 40.71 -26.51
CA ALA A 1115 -16.44 41.29 -25.96
C ALA A 1115 -16.51 41.15 -24.44
N ILE A 1116 -15.92 40.09 -23.87
CA ILE A 1116 -15.91 39.84 -22.43
C ILE A 1116 -15.16 40.95 -21.68
N LYS A 1117 -14.13 41.56 -22.29
CA LYS A 1117 -13.41 42.70 -21.70
C LYS A 1117 -14.34 43.89 -21.43
N ASN A 1118 -15.30 44.12 -22.34
CA ASN A 1118 -16.32 45.16 -22.20
C ASN A 1118 -17.39 44.76 -21.18
N ASP A 1119 -17.84 43.50 -21.18
CA ASP A 1119 -18.84 42.99 -20.24
C ASP A 1119 -18.37 43.07 -18.78
N ILE A 1120 -17.08 42.80 -18.50
CA ILE A 1120 -16.51 42.80 -17.14
C ILE A 1120 -15.79 44.10 -16.76
N GLY A 1121 -15.58 45.01 -17.72
CA GLY A 1121 -14.89 46.29 -17.51
C GLY A 1121 -13.38 46.19 -17.24
N LYS A 1122 -12.73 45.07 -17.63
CA LYS A 1122 -11.30 44.83 -17.42
C LYS A 1122 -10.73 43.94 -18.53
N ASP A 1123 -9.50 44.22 -18.96
CA ASP A 1123 -8.77 43.30 -19.85
C ASP A 1123 -8.21 42.12 -19.04
N VAL A 1124 -8.67 40.91 -19.34
CA VAL A 1124 -8.17 39.66 -18.76
C VAL A 1124 -7.94 38.64 -19.88
N SER A 1125 -6.81 37.94 -19.84
CA SER A 1125 -6.47 36.94 -20.86
C SER A 1125 -7.16 35.59 -20.66
N TYR A 1126 -7.65 35.30 -19.44
CA TYR A 1126 -8.33 34.06 -19.09
C TYR A 1126 -9.56 34.35 -18.23
N PHE A 1127 -10.68 33.67 -18.51
CA PHE A 1127 -11.92 33.84 -17.76
C PHE A 1127 -12.83 32.61 -17.89
N SER A 1128 -13.61 32.31 -16.84
CA SER A 1128 -14.69 31.32 -16.88
C SER A 1128 -15.96 31.99 -17.37
N VAL A 1129 -16.51 31.47 -18.46
CA VAL A 1129 -17.64 32.06 -19.18
C VAL A 1129 -18.41 30.97 -19.93
N SER A 1130 -19.64 31.27 -20.36
CA SER A 1130 -20.41 30.37 -21.20
C SER A 1130 -19.85 30.30 -22.63
N LEU A 1131 -19.68 29.09 -23.14
CA LEU A 1131 -19.06 28.78 -24.43
C LEU A 1131 -20.01 27.90 -25.24
N GLN A 1132 -20.20 28.23 -26.52
CA GLN A 1132 -20.83 27.35 -27.49
C GLN A 1132 -19.78 26.37 -28.03
N LEU A 1133 -20.02 25.07 -27.86
CA LEU A 1133 -19.22 23.99 -28.43
C LEU A 1133 -19.80 23.50 -29.75
N GLY A 1134 -18.90 23.10 -30.65
CA GLY A 1134 -19.21 22.38 -31.88
C GLY A 1134 -18.01 21.55 -32.35
N LYS A 1135 -17.97 21.21 -33.65
CA LYS A 1135 -17.06 20.20 -34.23
C LYS A 1135 -15.56 20.46 -34.06
N SER A 1136 -15.15 21.67 -33.71
CA SER A 1136 -13.74 22.05 -33.55
C SER A 1136 -13.41 22.62 -32.15
N GLY A 1137 -14.20 22.26 -31.14
CA GLY A 1137 -14.10 22.80 -29.79
C GLY A 1137 -14.95 24.05 -29.63
N VAL A 1138 -14.40 25.13 -29.07
CA VAL A 1138 -15.12 26.41 -28.94
C VAL A 1138 -15.46 26.99 -30.31
N GLU A 1139 -16.74 27.15 -30.62
CA GLU A 1139 -17.22 27.90 -31.77
C GLU A 1139 -17.24 29.40 -31.46
N LYS A 1140 -17.81 29.77 -30.30
CA LYS A 1140 -18.04 31.15 -29.88
C LYS A 1140 -18.12 31.29 -28.35
N VAL A 1141 -17.57 32.38 -27.84
CA VAL A 1141 -17.77 32.85 -26.46
C VAL A 1141 -19.10 33.62 -26.37
N LEU A 1142 -19.92 33.28 -25.39
CA LEU A 1142 -21.21 33.94 -25.15
C LEU A 1142 -21.02 35.12 -24.18
N PRO A 1143 -21.80 36.22 -24.31
CA PRO A 1143 -21.74 37.35 -23.38
C PRO A 1143 -22.00 36.93 -21.93
N VAL A 1144 -21.46 37.69 -20.97
CA VAL A 1144 -21.69 37.48 -19.53
C VAL A 1144 -23.16 37.75 -19.17
N GLY A 1145 -23.82 38.62 -19.91
CA GLY A 1145 -25.20 39.04 -19.64
C GLY A 1145 -25.31 40.03 -18.46
N PRO A 1146 -26.53 40.43 -18.10
CA PRO A 1146 -26.75 41.40 -17.02
C PRO A 1146 -26.39 40.79 -15.66
N LEU A 1147 -25.64 41.53 -14.86
CA LEU A 1147 -25.32 41.22 -13.47
C LEU A 1147 -26.10 42.13 -12.52
N SER A 1148 -26.55 41.58 -11.38
CA SER A 1148 -27.03 42.38 -10.24
C SER A 1148 -25.88 43.16 -9.60
N ASP A 1149 -26.19 44.19 -8.81
CA ASP A 1149 -25.16 45.00 -8.15
C ASP A 1149 -24.33 44.19 -7.12
N TYR A 1150 -24.93 43.14 -6.54
CA TYR A 1150 -24.22 42.17 -5.70
C TYR A 1150 -23.19 41.36 -6.51
N GLU A 1151 -23.58 40.82 -7.66
CA GLU A 1151 -22.69 40.04 -8.54
C GLU A 1151 -21.59 40.91 -9.17
N LYS A 1152 -21.86 42.20 -9.44
CA LYS A 1152 -20.83 43.19 -9.83
C LYS A 1152 -19.81 43.39 -8.70
N GLY A 1153 -20.25 43.42 -7.45
CA GLY A 1153 -19.36 43.48 -6.28
C GLY A 1153 -18.43 42.27 -6.20
N LEU A 1154 -18.98 41.06 -6.34
CA LEU A 1154 -18.18 39.82 -6.40
C LEU A 1154 -17.16 39.85 -7.55
N LEU A 1155 -17.56 40.33 -8.72
CA LEU A 1155 -16.67 40.47 -9.88
C LEU A 1155 -15.51 41.44 -9.61
N GLN A 1156 -15.78 42.59 -8.99
CA GLN A 1156 -14.74 43.55 -8.61
C GLN A 1156 -13.75 42.98 -7.58
N GLU A 1157 -14.21 42.17 -6.62
CA GLU A 1157 -13.34 41.47 -5.67
C GLU A 1157 -12.53 40.33 -6.31
N ALA A 1158 -13.10 39.62 -7.28
CA ALA A 1158 -12.49 38.47 -7.94
C ALA A 1158 -11.32 38.85 -8.87
N LEU A 1159 -11.46 39.94 -9.62
CA LEU A 1159 -10.54 40.30 -10.72
C LEU A 1159 -9.06 40.48 -10.28
N PRO A 1160 -8.73 41.06 -9.10
CA PRO A 1160 -7.34 41.12 -8.63
C PRO A 1160 -6.72 39.76 -8.27
N GLU A 1161 -7.48 38.87 -7.63
CA GLU A 1161 -7.00 37.52 -7.27
C GLU A 1161 -6.84 36.64 -8.52
N LEU A 1162 -7.72 36.83 -9.51
CA LEU A 1162 -7.66 36.15 -10.80
C LEU A 1162 -6.42 36.58 -11.60
N ASP A 1163 -6.14 37.87 -11.74
CA ASP A 1163 -4.96 38.38 -12.43
C ASP A 1163 -3.66 37.87 -11.79
N ALA A 1164 -3.56 37.90 -10.46
CA ALA A 1164 -2.39 37.37 -9.75
C ALA A 1164 -2.17 35.88 -10.05
N SER A 1165 -3.27 35.11 -10.13
CA SER A 1165 -3.25 33.69 -10.49
C SER A 1165 -2.81 33.47 -11.95
N ILE A 1166 -3.27 34.31 -12.88
CA ILE A 1166 -2.89 34.28 -14.30
C ILE A 1166 -1.41 34.61 -14.48
N VAL A 1167 -0.95 35.73 -13.92
CA VAL A 1167 0.45 36.18 -14.01
C VAL A 1167 1.39 35.12 -13.47
N LYS A 1168 1.04 34.47 -12.36
CA LYS A 1168 1.82 33.36 -11.78
C LYS A 1168 1.90 32.15 -12.71
N GLY A 1169 0.79 31.76 -13.32
CA GLY A 1169 0.73 30.64 -14.27
C GLY A 1169 1.50 30.91 -15.56
N VAL A 1170 1.28 32.08 -16.18
CA VAL A 1170 2.01 32.52 -17.39
C VAL A 1170 3.52 32.64 -17.09
N GLY A 1171 3.88 33.20 -15.94
CA GLY A 1171 5.27 33.33 -15.50
C GLY A 1171 5.96 31.97 -15.36
N PHE A 1172 5.33 31.02 -14.66
CA PHE A 1172 5.88 29.66 -14.51
C PHE A 1172 5.99 28.92 -15.85
N GLY A 1173 4.97 29.03 -16.70
CA GLY A 1173 5.00 28.46 -18.06
C GLY A 1173 6.21 28.96 -18.83
N LYS A 1174 6.34 30.29 -18.98
CA LYS A 1174 7.43 30.92 -19.73
C LYS A 1174 8.83 30.75 -19.13
N SER A 1175 8.97 30.51 -17.83
CA SER A 1175 10.27 30.30 -17.18
C SER A 1175 10.68 28.82 -17.08
N SER A 1176 9.81 27.90 -17.50
CA SER A 1176 10.05 26.45 -17.47
C SER A 1176 10.20 25.83 -18.87
N LEU A 1177 10.39 26.68 -19.88
CA LEU A 1177 10.49 26.38 -21.32
C LEU A 1177 11.78 27.00 -21.86
#